data_AF-A0A5C4N0I4-F1
#
_entry.id   AF-A0A5C4N0I4-F1
#
_cell.length_a   1.000
_cell.length_b   1.000
_cell.length_c   1.000
_cell.angle_alpha   90.00
_cell.angle_beta   90.00
_cell.angle_gamma   90.00
#
_symmetry.space_group_name_H-M   'P 1'
#
loop_
_entity.id
_entity.type
_entity.pdbx_description
1 polymer ?
#
loop_
_entity_poly.entity_id
_entity_poly.type
_entity_poly.pdbx_seq_one_letter_code
_entity_poly.pdbx_strand_id
1 'polypeptide(L)'
;MRWWGNSLISIWHNGGRFNVFTIGKSQRPRAIAWIAGAWILVWAPLAAYAIPSFPGHLGTGQVDIRGEPRTAHGFQPSSFSRPSWLQRETLVNVAADAAPDGTVQDPSLGVNLGDVTDWSTELPFLDLMRSSRPWVAHEEGVWGAWSNERLATEGYLSPEGWPQRLPDGSTGFQTAVLTEQPEEARSIAGTYLLRWEGSATVTLDGLVENIRPEDGAIRFTFAPDKAGAVLIGVTNLDAADPFRNMTLVREDRAALLEGGAVFNPDFLARIQDFRALRFMDWMKTNNSTQRAWEDRPQVTDASWMQRGVPVEIMVQLANEVGADPWFTLPHQADDDYVARFSSYVRDHLDPGLKVYAEWSNEVWNFAFEQTHWAAAQATERWGVAPGGDGFIQFAGVRASEVADIWQTAFGPEAESRLIRVIGTQTGWKGLEVPLLDAPLGVAEGRRPPAESFDAYAVTGYFGHGIGSEDMAPQLLEWLDRGTAVAEVTELARSDLQQLVEDFWPYHQQIARDRNLTLVAYEGGTHIVGHGPVMEDADITQFFTSYSYTPEMGALYGVLLTEWAQLGAGLFTAYSGISSPSRYGSWGALRHLDDSNPRWDALVAANAIAAGWEDRDPSVFRNGVIRLGSDHGETLTGTPEEDDLIALDGDDILIPLGGGDRLHGGPGEDIVRLPGALSDWTKASDGLATVLQQGTEIVRLTAVEVVEFQGSGDRMIITGPD
;
A
#
# COMPACT_ATOMS: atom_id res chain seq x y z
N MET A 1 20.02 19.70 -56.06
CA MET A 1 20.39 21.07 -56.48
C MET A 1 20.70 21.88 -55.23
N ARG A 2 21.91 22.45 -55.14
CA ARG A 2 22.30 23.36 -54.04
C ARG A 2 21.50 24.65 -54.12
N TRP A 3 21.03 25.19 -53.01
CA TRP A 3 20.98 26.64 -52.77
C TRP A 3 21.19 26.93 -51.27
N TRP A 4 22.08 27.88 -51.01
CA TRP A 4 22.46 28.47 -49.73
C TRP A 4 21.46 29.58 -49.32
N GLY A 5 21.42 29.93 -48.03
CA GLY A 5 20.73 31.15 -47.59
C GLY A 5 20.82 31.46 -46.10
N ASN A 6 21.89 32.17 -45.73
CA ASN A 6 22.20 32.88 -44.48
C ASN A 6 21.03 33.46 -43.66
N SER A 7 21.29 33.58 -42.34
CA SER A 7 21.20 34.78 -41.47
C SER A 7 20.79 34.33 -40.04
N LEU A 8 21.23 34.88 -38.91
CA LEU A 8 22.14 35.95 -38.53
C LEU A 8 22.43 35.71 -37.02
N ILE A 9 23.68 35.84 -36.62
CA ILE A 9 24.15 35.71 -35.23
C ILE A 9 24.10 37.10 -34.57
N SER A 10 23.55 37.18 -33.37
CA SER A 10 23.81 38.26 -32.39
C SER A 10 24.58 37.65 -31.21
N ILE A 11 25.83 38.05 -31.04
CA ILE A 11 26.72 37.64 -29.95
C ILE A 11 26.53 38.61 -28.79
N TRP A 12 26.46 38.11 -27.55
CA TRP A 12 27.16 38.69 -26.39
C TRP A 12 27.28 37.64 -25.28
N HIS A 13 28.45 36.99 -25.14
CA HIS A 13 28.95 36.61 -23.81
C HIS A 13 30.46 36.34 -23.78
N ASN A 14 31.04 36.77 -22.66
CA ASN A 14 32.46 36.78 -22.33
C ASN A 14 32.99 35.38 -22.00
N GLY A 15 34.12 35.04 -22.61
CA GLY A 15 35.31 34.45 -21.98
C GLY A 15 35.18 33.17 -21.16
N GLY A 16 35.74 32.06 -21.69
CA GLY A 16 36.20 30.96 -20.84
C GLY A 16 36.34 29.59 -21.49
N ARG A 17 37.40 29.41 -22.30
CA ARG A 17 38.11 28.16 -22.69
C ARG A 17 37.41 26.81 -22.43
N PHE A 18 37.06 26.11 -23.51
CA PHE A 18 36.87 24.66 -23.56
C PHE A 18 38.12 23.94 -24.11
N ASN A 19 38.52 22.84 -23.48
CA ASN A 19 39.40 21.84 -24.05
C ASN A 19 38.61 20.90 -24.97
N VAL A 20 39.19 20.61 -26.13
CA VAL A 20 38.67 19.72 -27.17
C VAL A 20 38.93 18.27 -26.80
N PHE A 21 37.90 17.42 -26.85
CA PHE A 21 38.05 15.98 -27.06
C PHE A 21 37.20 15.54 -28.26
N THR A 22 37.86 14.93 -29.22
CA THR A 22 37.32 14.37 -30.46
C THR A 22 36.69 13.01 -30.17
N ILE A 23 35.39 12.82 -30.44
CA ILE A 23 34.73 11.51 -30.43
C ILE A 23 34.56 11.03 -31.87
N GLY A 24 35.12 9.84 -32.15
CA GLY A 24 34.97 9.14 -33.42
C GLY A 24 33.56 8.60 -33.62
N LYS A 25 33.08 8.68 -34.86
CA LYS A 25 31.78 8.16 -35.31
C LYS A 25 31.75 6.63 -35.24
N SER A 26 30.71 6.07 -34.62
CA SER A 26 30.16 4.77 -35.03
C SER A 26 28.64 4.77 -34.96
N GLN A 27 28.02 4.44 -36.09
CA GLN A 27 26.59 4.38 -36.30
C GLN A 27 25.96 3.15 -35.65
N ARG A 28 24.86 3.33 -34.89
CA ARG A 28 23.60 2.56 -34.92
C ARG A 28 22.52 3.38 -34.18
N PRO A 29 21.28 3.51 -34.68
CA PRO A 29 20.22 4.15 -33.91
C PRO A 29 19.63 3.14 -32.94
N ARG A 30 19.81 3.36 -31.63
CA ARG A 30 18.94 2.80 -30.60
C ARG A 30 17.89 3.86 -30.31
N ALA A 31 16.64 3.54 -30.61
CA ALA A 31 15.48 4.35 -30.23
C ALA A 31 15.41 4.35 -28.70
N ILE A 32 15.46 5.55 -28.12
CA ILE A 32 15.19 5.79 -26.70
C ILE A 32 13.68 6.01 -26.63
N ALA A 33 12.96 5.02 -26.10
CA ALA A 33 11.58 5.17 -25.70
C ALA A 33 11.55 6.09 -24.47
N TRP A 34 10.77 7.17 -24.56
CA TRP A 34 10.45 8.02 -23.42
C TRP A 34 9.41 7.30 -22.58
N ILE A 35 9.86 6.66 -21.51
CA ILE A 35 9.00 6.09 -20.48
C ILE A 35 8.66 7.23 -19.50
N ALA A 36 7.44 7.74 -19.61
CA ALA A 36 6.83 8.56 -18.56
C ALA A 36 6.11 7.63 -17.58
N GLY A 37 6.88 6.92 -16.76
CA GLY A 37 6.41 6.34 -15.50
C GLY A 37 6.55 7.40 -14.41
N ALA A 38 5.63 7.46 -13.46
CA ALA A 38 5.79 8.32 -12.29
C ALA A 38 7.10 7.94 -11.57
N TRP A 39 8.06 8.86 -11.59
CA TRP A 39 9.40 8.65 -11.05
C TRP A 39 9.40 8.92 -9.55
N ILE A 40 9.41 7.86 -8.74
CA ILE A 40 9.85 7.97 -7.35
C ILE A 40 11.39 7.96 -7.38
N LEU A 41 11.97 9.15 -7.52
CA LEU A 41 13.37 9.38 -7.18
C LEU A 41 13.45 9.51 -5.66
N VAL A 42 13.72 8.40 -4.95
CA VAL A 42 14.20 8.47 -3.57
C VAL A 42 15.60 9.07 -3.61
N TRP A 43 15.69 10.40 -3.57
CA TRP A 43 16.91 11.08 -3.18
C TRP A 43 17.07 10.86 -1.68
N ALA A 44 17.99 9.98 -1.29
CA ALA A 44 18.55 10.00 0.05
C ALA A 44 19.14 11.41 0.28
N PRO A 45 18.69 12.19 1.28
CA PRO A 45 19.40 13.41 1.60
C PRO A 45 20.76 13.01 2.16
N LEU A 46 21.82 13.41 1.45
CA LEU A 46 23.14 13.64 2.02
C LEU A 46 23.02 14.72 3.10
N ALA A 47 22.50 14.35 4.27
CA ALA A 47 22.76 15.09 5.50
C ALA A 47 24.21 14.78 5.87
N ALA A 48 25.13 15.59 5.35
CA ALA A 48 26.49 15.63 5.84
C ALA A 48 26.46 15.88 7.35
N TYR A 49 26.76 14.85 8.14
CA TYR A 49 27.04 14.95 9.57
C TYR A 49 28.27 15.85 9.76
N ALA A 50 28.03 17.14 9.96
CA ALA A 50 29.03 18.06 10.51
C ALA A 50 28.74 18.25 12.00
N ILE A 51 29.29 17.36 12.82
CA ILE A 51 29.40 17.57 14.27
C ILE A 51 30.33 18.78 14.47
N PRO A 52 29.92 19.87 15.14
CA PRO A 52 30.84 20.94 15.47
C PRO A 52 31.77 20.46 16.59
N SER A 53 33.02 20.18 16.25
CA SER A 53 34.10 19.94 17.20
C SER A 53 34.37 21.20 18.03
N PHE A 54 34.11 21.13 19.34
CA PHE A 54 34.60 22.12 20.31
C PHE A 54 36.05 21.81 20.71
N PRO A 55 36.94 22.81 20.84
CA PRO A 55 38.35 22.58 21.15
C PRO A 55 38.55 22.40 22.66
N GLY A 56 38.85 21.17 23.08
CA GLY A 56 39.32 20.83 24.42
C GLY A 56 40.84 20.74 24.48
N HIS A 57 41.43 21.50 25.40
CA HIS A 57 42.87 21.67 25.60
C HIS A 57 43.66 20.36 25.81
N LEU A 58 44.82 20.30 25.16
CA LEU A 58 45.91 19.33 25.36
C LEU A 58 46.45 19.42 26.81
N GLY A 59 46.35 18.31 27.54
CA GLY A 59 47.08 18.06 28.77
C GLY A 59 48.02 16.87 28.57
N THR A 60 49.32 17.16 28.47
CA THR A 60 50.42 16.20 28.33
C THR A 60 50.68 15.46 29.65
N GLY A 61 50.65 14.13 29.63
CA GLY A 61 51.11 13.28 30.74
C GLY A 61 51.91 12.08 30.23
N GLN A 62 53.24 12.14 30.34
CA GLN A 62 54.16 11.03 30.13
C GLN A 62 53.93 9.93 31.18
N VAL A 63 53.95 8.66 30.75
CA VAL A 63 54.31 7.54 31.63
C VAL A 63 55.32 6.65 30.91
N ASP A 64 56.41 6.41 31.64
CA ASP A 64 57.66 5.77 31.28
C ASP A 64 57.52 4.22 31.30
N ILE A 65 58.23 3.55 30.39
CA ILE A 65 58.25 2.09 30.25
C ILE A 65 59.61 1.60 30.73
N ARG A 66 59.64 0.67 31.71
CA ARG A 66 60.65 -0.41 31.84
C ARG A 66 60.42 -1.30 33.08
N GLY A 67 60.44 -2.63 32.88
CA GLY A 67 60.81 -3.61 33.91
C GLY A 67 60.07 -4.94 33.88
N GLU A 68 60.66 -5.96 33.24
CA GLU A 68 60.25 -7.38 33.28
C GLU A 68 60.60 -8.11 34.63
N PRO A 69 60.53 -9.46 34.75
CA PRO A 69 59.33 -10.28 35.01
C PRO A 69 59.48 -11.09 36.32
N ARG A 70 58.37 -11.52 36.94
CA ARG A 70 58.41 -12.58 37.97
C ARG A 70 57.22 -13.53 37.85
N THR A 71 57.55 -14.80 37.99
CA THR A 71 56.74 -15.99 37.71
C THR A 71 55.74 -16.36 38.81
N ALA A 72 54.61 -16.87 38.34
CA ALA A 72 53.74 -17.93 38.87
C ALA A 72 53.15 -17.78 40.29
N HIS A 73 51.81 -17.67 40.36
CA HIS A 73 50.95 -18.58 41.10
C HIS A 73 49.51 -18.51 40.55
N GLY A 74 48.78 -19.63 40.64
CA GLY A 74 47.67 -19.98 39.78
C GLY A 74 46.42 -19.12 39.90
N PHE A 75 45.70 -19.04 38.77
CA PHE A 75 44.31 -18.59 38.71
C PHE A 75 43.54 -19.54 37.79
N GLN A 76 42.40 -20.02 38.31
CA GLN A 76 41.42 -20.80 37.56
C GLN A 76 40.87 -19.96 36.41
N PRO A 77 40.53 -20.54 35.25
CA PRO A 77 39.85 -19.80 34.20
C PRO A 77 38.45 -19.46 34.71
N SER A 78 38.24 -18.19 35.06
CA SER A 78 36.92 -17.61 35.16
C SER A 78 36.23 -17.79 33.82
N SER A 79 35.10 -18.48 33.85
CA SER A 79 34.11 -18.48 32.79
C SER A 79 33.89 -17.05 32.28
N PHE A 80 34.29 -16.76 31.06
CA PHE A 80 33.65 -15.70 30.29
C PHE A 80 32.22 -16.16 30.05
N SER A 81 31.32 -15.78 30.95
CA SER A 81 29.88 -15.84 30.70
C SER A 81 29.62 -14.98 29.47
N ARG A 82 29.14 -15.63 28.40
CA ARG A 82 28.59 -14.97 27.22
C ARG A 82 27.51 -13.96 27.69
N PRO A 83 27.36 -12.79 27.04
CA PRO A 83 26.28 -11.86 27.35
C PRO A 83 24.92 -12.56 27.29
N SER A 84 24.01 -12.20 28.20
CA SER A 84 22.69 -12.85 28.39
C SER A 84 21.75 -12.78 27.18
N TRP A 85 22.08 -12.00 26.14
CA TRP A 85 21.27 -11.85 24.93
C TRP A 85 21.54 -12.93 23.87
N LEU A 86 22.73 -13.57 23.87
CA LEU A 86 23.00 -14.75 23.02
C LEU A 86 22.18 -15.99 23.44
N GLN A 87 21.52 -15.94 24.60
CA GLN A 87 20.54 -16.96 25.03
C GLN A 87 19.11 -16.64 24.58
N ARG A 88 18.87 -15.48 23.94
CA ARG A 88 17.54 -15.05 23.49
C ARG A 88 17.23 -15.43 22.03
N GLU A 89 18.17 -16.05 21.31
CA GLU A 89 17.95 -16.62 19.96
C GLU A 89 17.08 -17.88 19.97
N THR A 90 16.68 -18.38 21.13
CA THR A 90 15.72 -19.47 21.27
C THR A 90 14.59 -18.99 22.15
N LEU A 91 13.48 -18.53 21.54
CA LEU A 91 12.11 -18.54 22.06
C LEU A 91 11.19 -17.74 21.11
N VAL A 92 10.70 -18.40 20.06
CA VAL A 92 9.32 -18.16 19.59
C VAL A 92 8.72 -19.53 19.28
N ASN A 93 8.42 -20.28 20.33
CA ASN A 93 7.37 -21.29 20.31
C ASN A 93 6.36 -20.83 21.36
N VAL A 94 5.71 -19.71 21.07
CA VAL A 94 4.50 -19.30 21.78
C VAL A 94 3.35 -19.94 21.01
N ALA A 95 2.54 -20.74 21.68
CA ALA A 95 1.36 -21.32 21.06
C ALA A 95 0.46 -20.17 20.59
N ALA A 96 0.16 -20.13 19.30
CA ALA A 96 -0.80 -19.19 18.74
C ALA A 96 -2.19 -19.46 19.32
N ASP A 97 -2.87 -18.42 19.78
CA ASP A 97 -4.30 -18.48 20.10
C ASP A 97 -5.08 -18.34 18.78
N ALA A 98 -5.00 -19.38 17.95
CA ALA A 98 -5.85 -19.49 16.77
C ALA A 98 -7.25 -19.94 17.18
N ALA A 99 -8.29 -19.31 16.63
CA ALA A 99 -9.65 -19.79 16.78
C ALA A 99 -9.85 -21.18 16.14
N PRO A 100 -10.95 -21.89 16.46
CA PRO A 100 -11.28 -23.18 15.86
C PRO A 100 -11.36 -23.20 14.33
N ASP A 101 -11.50 -22.03 13.70
CA ASP A 101 -11.54 -21.82 12.24
C ASP A 101 -10.17 -21.44 11.63
N GLY A 102 -9.13 -21.21 12.45
CA GLY A 102 -7.79 -20.84 12.01
C GLY A 102 -7.50 -19.34 11.97
N THR A 103 -8.45 -18.47 12.36
CA THR A 103 -8.28 -17.01 12.39
C THR A 103 -7.52 -16.52 13.63
N VAL A 104 -6.81 -15.40 13.51
CA VAL A 104 -6.16 -14.72 14.64
C VAL A 104 -7.17 -13.90 15.42
N GLN A 105 -7.35 -14.21 16.72
CA GLN A 105 -8.40 -13.62 17.55
C GLN A 105 -8.09 -12.20 18.06
N ASP A 106 -6.81 -11.88 18.28
CA ASP A 106 -6.36 -10.53 18.68
C ASP A 106 -5.08 -10.21 17.90
N PRO A 107 -5.21 -9.83 16.61
CA PRO A 107 -4.06 -9.52 15.81
C PRO A 107 -3.38 -8.24 16.32
N SER A 108 -2.05 -8.18 16.21
CA SER A 108 -1.27 -7.07 16.76
C SER A 108 -0.65 -6.16 15.70
N LEU A 109 -0.40 -6.64 14.48
CA LEU A 109 0.31 -5.85 13.48
C LEU A 109 -0.64 -5.19 12.49
N GLY A 110 -0.22 -4.02 12.02
CA GLY A 110 -0.74 -3.41 10.81
C GLY A 110 0.13 -3.75 9.61
N VAL A 111 -0.40 -3.53 8.41
CA VAL A 111 0.36 -3.62 7.17
C VAL A 111 -0.07 -2.51 6.20
N ASN A 112 0.91 -1.88 5.55
CA ASN A 112 0.64 -1.06 4.37
C ASN A 112 0.28 -1.95 3.19
N LEU A 113 -0.81 -1.63 2.51
CA LEU A 113 -1.14 -2.24 1.23
C LEU A 113 -0.29 -1.64 0.11
N GLY A 114 0.07 -2.47 -0.87
CA GLY A 114 0.93 -2.10 -1.97
C GLY A 114 0.24 -1.21 -3.01
N ASP A 115 1.06 -0.60 -3.86
CA ASP A 115 0.59 0.22 -4.97
C ASP A 115 -0.34 -0.55 -5.93
N VAL A 116 -1.44 0.09 -6.31
CA VAL A 116 -2.36 -0.42 -7.36
C VAL A 116 -1.84 0.00 -8.72
N THR A 117 -1.19 -0.94 -9.41
CA THR A 117 -0.60 -0.74 -10.75
C THR A 117 -0.71 -2.00 -11.59
N ASP A 118 -0.51 -1.86 -12.90
CA ASP A 118 -0.63 -2.98 -13.84
C ASP A 118 0.49 -4.02 -13.70
N TRP A 119 1.56 -3.70 -12.98
CA TRP A 119 2.67 -4.59 -12.63
C TRP A 119 2.68 -5.01 -11.15
N SER A 120 1.69 -4.58 -10.35
CA SER A 120 1.62 -4.98 -8.95
C SER A 120 1.49 -6.49 -8.83
N THR A 121 2.20 -7.09 -7.88
CA THR A 121 2.08 -8.52 -7.53
C THR A 121 1.15 -8.76 -6.33
N GLU A 122 0.55 -7.70 -5.80
CA GLU A 122 -0.50 -7.77 -4.77
C GLU A 122 -1.84 -8.21 -5.37
N LEU A 123 -2.16 -7.73 -6.58
CA LEU A 123 -3.35 -8.09 -7.36
C LEU A 123 -4.63 -8.16 -6.51
N PRO A 124 -5.03 -7.05 -5.85
CA PRO A 124 -6.06 -7.08 -4.83
C PRO A 124 -7.48 -7.26 -5.37
N PHE A 125 -7.72 -7.06 -6.68
CA PHE A 125 -9.06 -7.04 -7.26
C PHE A 125 -9.34 -8.24 -8.17
N LEU A 126 -10.59 -8.69 -8.20
CA LEU A 126 -11.09 -9.68 -9.17
C LEU A 126 -11.06 -9.11 -10.59
N ASP A 127 -11.55 -7.88 -10.75
CA ASP A 127 -11.50 -7.15 -12.01
C ASP A 127 -10.13 -6.46 -12.17
N LEU A 128 -9.29 -7.06 -12.99
CA LEU A 128 -7.94 -6.57 -13.26
C LEU A 128 -7.93 -5.23 -14.00
N MET A 129 -9.05 -4.79 -14.57
CA MET A 129 -9.15 -3.45 -15.16
C MET A 129 -8.98 -2.35 -14.11
N ARG A 130 -9.32 -2.61 -12.84
CA ARG A 130 -9.13 -1.66 -11.74
C ARG A 130 -7.67 -1.34 -11.46
N SER A 131 -6.75 -2.22 -11.84
CA SER A 131 -5.30 -1.99 -11.76
C SER A 131 -4.67 -1.68 -13.12
N SER A 132 -5.46 -1.52 -14.18
CA SER A 132 -4.94 -1.36 -15.54
C SER A 132 -4.24 -0.03 -15.74
N ARG A 133 -3.28 -0.01 -16.66
CA ARG A 133 -2.62 1.22 -17.09
C ARG A 133 -3.65 2.18 -17.71
N PRO A 134 -3.66 3.46 -17.36
CA PRO A 134 -4.55 4.42 -18.01
C PRO A 134 -4.36 4.42 -19.53
N TRP A 135 -5.46 4.47 -20.28
CA TRP A 135 -5.46 4.39 -21.73
C TRP A 135 -4.54 5.45 -22.36
N VAL A 136 -3.72 5.02 -23.31
CA VAL A 136 -2.97 5.88 -24.23
C VAL A 136 -3.46 5.64 -25.65
N ALA A 137 -3.16 6.57 -26.56
CA ALA A 137 -3.42 6.36 -27.98
C ALA A 137 -2.14 6.49 -28.81
N HIS A 138 -2.10 5.74 -29.90
CA HIS A 138 -0.92 5.63 -30.77
C HIS A 138 -1.11 6.42 -32.06
N GLU A 139 0.00 6.76 -32.71
CA GLU A 139 0.05 7.18 -34.11
C GLU A 139 0.93 6.20 -34.89
N GLU A 140 0.94 6.30 -36.23
CA GLU A 140 1.78 5.44 -37.06
C GLU A 140 3.26 5.56 -36.66
N GLY A 141 3.83 4.44 -36.17
CA GLY A 141 5.22 4.37 -35.73
C GLY A 141 5.54 5.06 -34.40
N VAL A 142 4.54 5.60 -33.69
CA VAL A 142 4.74 6.30 -32.41
C VAL A 142 3.81 5.72 -31.35
N TRP A 143 4.38 4.95 -30.43
CA TRP A 143 3.66 4.41 -29.28
C TRP A 143 3.40 5.51 -28.24
N GLY A 144 2.20 5.57 -27.65
CA GLY A 144 1.86 6.56 -26.63
C GLY A 144 1.92 8.01 -27.11
N ALA A 145 1.70 8.26 -28.41
CA ALA A 145 1.70 9.61 -28.99
C ALA A 145 0.71 10.56 -28.30
N TRP A 146 -0.36 9.99 -27.72
CA TRP A 146 -1.35 10.70 -26.91
C TRP A 146 -1.33 10.16 -25.48
N SER A 147 -0.92 11.02 -24.55
CA SER A 147 -0.97 10.70 -23.11
C SER A 147 -2.40 10.63 -22.60
N ASN A 148 -2.62 9.88 -21.53
CA ASN A 148 -3.92 9.77 -20.89
C ASN A 148 -4.49 11.14 -20.46
N GLU A 149 -3.67 12.00 -19.86
CA GLU A 149 -4.06 13.35 -19.45
C GLU A 149 -4.58 14.19 -20.64
N ARG A 150 -3.89 14.12 -21.78
CA ARG A 150 -4.31 14.80 -23.01
C ARG A 150 -5.63 14.22 -23.54
N LEU A 151 -5.76 12.91 -23.55
CA LEU A 151 -6.97 12.22 -23.99
C LEU A 151 -8.19 12.62 -23.15
N ALA A 152 -8.04 12.69 -21.82
CA ALA A 152 -9.08 13.16 -20.92
C ALA A 152 -9.43 14.62 -21.16
N THR A 153 -8.43 15.52 -21.19
CA THR A 153 -8.62 16.97 -21.33
C THR A 153 -9.26 17.36 -22.66
N GLU A 154 -8.93 16.66 -23.74
CA GLU A 154 -9.50 16.90 -25.07
C GLU A 154 -10.81 16.11 -25.33
N GLY A 155 -11.34 15.41 -24.31
CA GLY A 155 -12.64 14.75 -24.34
C GLY A 155 -12.71 13.50 -25.21
N TYR A 156 -11.61 12.75 -25.32
CA TYR A 156 -11.54 11.44 -25.97
C TYR A 156 -11.88 10.28 -25.03
N LEU A 157 -11.87 10.53 -23.72
CA LEU A 157 -12.29 9.59 -22.69
C LEU A 157 -13.62 10.06 -22.05
N SER A 158 -14.40 9.13 -21.52
CA SER A 158 -15.53 9.43 -20.64
C SER A 158 -15.03 9.96 -19.28
N PRO A 159 -15.91 10.51 -18.42
CA PRO A 159 -15.53 10.87 -17.05
C PRO A 159 -14.92 9.71 -16.26
N GLU A 160 -15.39 8.49 -16.49
CA GLU A 160 -14.88 7.26 -15.89
C GLU A 160 -13.52 6.83 -16.50
N GLY A 161 -13.12 7.39 -17.63
CA GLY A 161 -11.85 7.08 -18.30
C GLY A 161 -11.94 6.09 -19.47
N TRP A 162 -13.15 5.77 -19.95
CA TRP A 162 -13.34 4.85 -21.08
C TRP A 162 -13.14 5.55 -22.44
N PRO A 163 -12.43 4.95 -23.42
CA PRO A 163 -12.33 5.48 -24.77
C PRO A 163 -13.70 5.73 -25.43
N GLN A 164 -13.92 6.95 -25.94
CA GLN A 164 -15.18 7.36 -26.58
C GLN A 164 -15.05 7.57 -28.09
N ARG A 165 -13.94 8.15 -28.55
CA ARG A 165 -13.65 8.35 -29.97
C ARG A 165 -12.14 8.42 -30.19
N LEU A 166 -11.67 8.05 -31.37
CA LEU A 166 -10.24 8.14 -31.70
C LEU A 166 -9.83 9.60 -31.98
N PRO A 167 -8.66 10.04 -31.50
CA PRO A 167 -8.04 11.28 -31.96
C PRO A 167 -7.72 11.24 -33.46
N ASP A 168 -7.76 12.41 -34.11
CA ASP A 168 -7.38 12.53 -35.52
C ASP A 168 -5.94 12.04 -35.73
N GLY A 169 -5.76 11.11 -36.68
CA GLY A 169 -4.45 10.51 -36.98
C GLY A 169 -4.04 9.37 -36.03
N SER A 170 -4.84 9.08 -35.00
CA SER A 170 -4.57 7.95 -34.11
C SER A 170 -4.89 6.61 -34.77
N THR A 171 -4.07 5.60 -34.46
CA THR A 171 -4.26 4.21 -34.94
C THR A 171 -5.04 3.33 -33.97
N GLY A 172 -5.30 3.80 -32.74
CA GLY A 172 -5.99 3.02 -31.72
C GLY A 172 -5.61 3.41 -30.29
N PHE A 173 -6.45 3.00 -29.35
CA PHE A 173 -6.16 3.04 -27.92
C PHE A 173 -5.48 1.74 -27.47
N GLN A 174 -4.67 1.81 -26.42
CA GLN A 174 -4.13 0.63 -25.74
C GLN A 174 -4.03 0.85 -24.23
N THR A 175 -4.23 -0.23 -23.49
CA THR A 175 -3.94 -0.37 -22.06
C THR A 175 -3.14 -1.66 -21.81
N ALA A 176 -2.60 -1.82 -20.61
CA ALA A 176 -1.84 -2.97 -20.15
C ALA A 176 -2.32 -3.43 -18.77
N VAL A 177 -2.26 -4.74 -18.56
CA VAL A 177 -2.51 -5.46 -17.30
C VAL A 177 -1.53 -6.61 -17.18
N LEU A 178 -1.30 -7.11 -15.96
CA LEU A 178 -0.42 -8.25 -15.69
C LEU A 178 0.98 -8.08 -16.29
N THR A 179 1.54 -6.88 -16.14
CA THR A 179 2.86 -6.52 -16.63
C THR A 179 3.94 -7.12 -15.73
N GLU A 180 4.95 -7.73 -16.35
CA GLU A 180 6.19 -8.21 -15.74
C GLU A 180 6.00 -9.13 -14.51
N GLN A 181 4.94 -9.95 -14.54
CA GLN A 181 4.61 -10.84 -13.42
C GLN A 181 5.66 -11.96 -13.26
N PRO A 182 6.09 -12.30 -12.03
CA PRO A 182 7.06 -13.36 -11.80
C PRO A 182 6.49 -14.75 -12.15
N GLU A 183 7.30 -15.59 -12.81
CA GLU A 183 6.93 -16.98 -13.17
C GLU A 183 6.50 -17.82 -11.95
N GLU A 184 6.98 -17.46 -10.76
CA GLU A 184 6.65 -18.10 -9.49
C GLU A 184 5.22 -17.79 -8.99
N ALA A 185 4.55 -16.76 -9.51
CA ALA A 185 3.14 -16.43 -9.22
C ALA A 185 2.19 -17.35 -10.03
N ARG A 186 2.25 -18.65 -9.75
CA ARG A 186 1.47 -19.69 -10.44
C ARG A 186 -0.04 -19.54 -10.28
N SER A 187 -0.53 -18.97 -9.17
CA SER A 187 -1.96 -18.77 -8.94
C SER A 187 -2.58 -17.86 -9.98
N ILE A 188 -1.83 -16.93 -10.58
CA ILE A 188 -2.38 -16.01 -11.59
C ILE A 188 -2.36 -16.58 -13.01
N ALA A 189 -1.79 -17.77 -13.22
CA ALA A 189 -1.91 -18.46 -14.51
C ALA A 189 -3.31 -19.05 -14.67
N GLY A 190 -3.88 -18.96 -15.88
CA GLY A 190 -5.21 -19.53 -16.12
C GLY A 190 -5.89 -19.02 -17.38
N THR A 191 -7.17 -19.35 -17.50
CA THR A 191 -8.05 -18.78 -18.54
C THR A 191 -8.71 -17.53 -17.99
N TYR A 192 -8.69 -16.47 -18.79
CA TYR A 192 -9.24 -15.17 -18.47
C TYR A 192 -10.40 -14.85 -19.39
N LEU A 193 -11.37 -14.12 -18.84
CA LEU A 193 -12.54 -13.63 -19.52
C LEU A 193 -12.51 -12.10 -19.52
N LEU A 194 -12.34 -11.54 -20.71
CA LEU A 194 -12.49 -10.12 -20.98
C LEU A 194 -13.91 -9.88 -21.51
N ARG A 195 -14.65 -8.95 -20.90
CA ARG A 195 -15.99 -8.53 -21.34
C ARG A 195 -16.07 -7.02 -21.45
N TRP A 196 -16.96 -6.51 -22.28
CA TRP A 196 -17.27 -5.07 -22.35
C TRP A 196 -18.69 -4.85 -22.85
N GLU A 197 -19.17 -3.62 -22.66
CA GLU A 197 -20.40 -3.14 -23.28
C GLU A 197 -20.08 -2.09 -24.35
N GLY A 198 -20.99 -1.97 -25.32
CA GLY A 198 -20.87 -1.01 -26.41
C GLY A 198 -20.11 -1.54 -27.62
N SER A 199 -20.19 -0.78 -28.71
CA SER A 199 -19.64 -1.16 -30.00
C SER A 199 -18.19 -0.73 -30.13
N ALA A 200 -17.29 -1.71 -30.19
CA ALA A 200 -15.86 -1.51 -30.40
C ALA A 200 -15.22 -2.75 -31.06
N THR A 201 -14.06 -2.55 -31.69
CA THR A 201 -13.15 -3.65 -32.01
C THR A 201 -12.07 -3.74 -30.93
N VAL A 202 -12.08 -4.86 -30.19
CA VAL A 202 -11.11 -5.16 -29.13
C VAL A 202 -10.09 -6.18 -29.63
N THR A 203 -8.81 -5.94 -29.37
CA THR A 203 -7.71 -6.83 -29.73
C THR A 203 -6.82 -7.12 -28.54
N LEU A 204 -6.23 -8.32 -28.51
CA LEU A 204 -5.24 -8.73 -27.50
C LEU A 204 -3.87 -8.94 -28.15
N ASP A 205 -2.81 -8.55 -27.44
CA ASP A 205 -1.40 -8.78 -27.81
C ASP A 205 -0.56 -9.02 -26.53
N GLY A 206 0.71 -9.38 -26.69
CA GLY A 206 1.63 -9.68 -25.58
C GLY A 206 1.49 -11.13 -25.08
N LEU A 207 1.41 -11.30 -23.75
CA LEU A 207 1.34 -12.61 -23.07
C LEU A 207 -0.07 -13.21 -23.11
N VAL A 208 -0.56 -13.49 -24.32
CA VAL A 208 -1.89 -14.07 -24.54
C VAL A 208 -1.81 -15.27 -25.45
N GLU A 209 -2.44 -16.38 -25.05
CA GLU A 209 -2.54 -17.61 -25.84
C GLU A 209 -4.00 -18.04 -25.99
N ASN A 210 -4.27 -18.96 -26.94
CA ASN A 210 -5.59 -19.59 -27.10
C ASN A 210 -6.77 -18.61 -27.17
N ILE A 211 -6.60 -17.48 -27.87
CA ILE A 211 -7.62 -16.43 -27.97
C ILE A 211 -8.88 -16.98 -28.65
N ARG A 212 -10.03 -16.81 -28.00
CA ARG A 212 -11.35 -17.23 -28.43
C ARG A 212 -12.31 -16.04 -28.33
N PRO A 213 -12.54 -15.32 -29.45
CA PRO A 213 -13.51 -14.23 -29.48
C PRO A 213 -14.94 -14.75 -29.37
N GLU A 214 -15.77 -14.01 -28.65
CA GLU A 214 -17.20 -14.21 -28.45
C GLU A 214 -17.91 -12.85 -28.67
N ASP A 215 -19.24 -12.84 -28.68
CA ASP A 215 -19.99 -11.58 -28.82
C ASP A 215 -19.85 -10.75 -27.52
N GLY A 216 -19.26 -9.56 -27.60
CA GLY A 216 -18.97 -8.70 -26.43
C GLY A 216 -17.94 -9.25 -25.44
N ALA A 217 -17.20 -10.31 -25.80
CA ALA A 217 -16.23 -10.95 -24.91
C ALA A 217 -15.07 -11.62 -25.65
N ILE A 218 -13.96 -11.85 -24.94
CA ILE A 218 -12.82 -12.65 -25.42
C ILE A 218 -12.33 -13.53 -24.27
N ARG A 219 -12.18 -14.84 -24.53
CA ARG A 219 -11.45 -15.74 -23.63
C ARG A 219 -10.02 -15.95 -24.13
N PHE A 220 -9.06 -16.00 -23.22
CA PHE A 220 -7.67 -16.29 -23.55
C PHE A 220 -6.96 -16.95 -22.37
N THR A 221 -5.82 -17.60 -22.62
CA THR A 221 -4.96 -18.16 -21.58
C THR A 221 -3.78 -17.22 -21.32
N PHE A 222 -3.44 -17.06 -20.05
CA PHE A 222 -2.27 -16.30 -19.57
C PHE A 222 -1.38 -17.18 -18.70
N ALA A 223 -0.07 -16.96 -18.81
CA ALA A 223 0.93 -17.46 -17.88
C ALA A 223 1.89 -16.29 -17.54
N PRO A 224 2.32 -16.16 -16.28
CA PRO A 224 3.20 -15.07 -15.85
C PRO A 224 4.59 -15.19 -16.46
N ASP A 225 5.12 -14.05 -16.92
CA ASP A 225 6.49 -13.90 -17.41
C ASP A 225 6.96 -12.45 -17.17
N LYS A 226 8.17 -12.29 -16.62
CA LYS A 226 8.78 -10.97 -16.33
C LYS A 226 9.13 -10.17 -17.58
N ALA A 227 9.04 -10.75 -18.77
CA ALA A 227 9.41 -10.11 -20.03
C ALA A 227 8.22 -9.51 -20.81
N GLY A 228 6.98 -9.58 -20.29
CA GLY A 228 5.81 -9.17 -21.06
C GLY A 228 4.64 -8.65 -20.23
N ALA A 229 3.52 -8.41 -20.91
CA ALA A 229 2.27 -7.93 -20.33
C ALA A 229 1.10 -8.44 -21.19
N VAL A 230 -0.13 -8.36 -20.67
CA VAL A 230 -1.34 -8.48 -21.50
C VAL A 230 -1.69 -7.09 -22.01
N LEU A 231 -1.69 -6.91 -23.33
CA LEU A 231 -2.02 -5.64 -23.98
C LEU A 231 -3.42 -5.71 -24.59
N ILE A 232 -4.25 -4.73 -24.25
CA ILE A 232 -5.62 -4.64 -24.75
C ILE A 232 -5.72 -3.40 -25.64
N GLY A 233 -6.07 -3.60 -26.91
CA GLY A 233 -6.25 -2.55 -27.91
C GLY A 233 -7.72 -2.31 -28.23
N VAL A 234 -8.10 -1.05 -28.46
CA VAL A 234 -9.48 -0.65 -28.79
C VAL A 234 -9.50 0.31 -29.99
N THR A 235 -10.36 -0.01 -30.96
CA THR A 235 -10.62 0.78 -32.19
C THR A 235 -12.09 0.70 -32.59
N ASN A 236 -12.48 1.38 -33.68
CA ASN A 236 -13.84 1.32 -34.26
C ASN A 236 -14.97 1.58 -33.25
N LEU A 237 -14.80 2.64 -32.44
CA LEU A 237 -15.77 3.07 -31.43
C LEU A 237 -17.01 3.70 -32.08
N ASP A 238 -18.21 3.36 -31.60
CA ASP A 238 -19.46 4.02 -31.98
C ASP A 238 -19.95 4.97 -30.88
N ALA A 239 -20.13 6.25 -31.22
CA ALA A 239 -20.67 7.24 -30.27
C ALA A 239 -22.15 7.02 -29.95
N ALA A 240 -22.90 6.29 -30.80
CA ALA A 240 -24.30 5.95 -30.54
C ALA A 240 -24.45 4.74 -29.59
N ASP A 241 -23.41 3.94 -29.44
CA ASP A 241 -23.34 2.78 -28.55
C ASP A 241 -21.97 2.74 -27.84
N PRO A 242 -21.76 3.63 -26.85
CA PRO A 242 -20.44 3.94 -26.32
C PRO A 242 -19.82 2.76 -25.58
N PHE A 243 -18.53 2.51 -25.85
CA PHE A 243 -17.70 1.55 -25.15
C PHE A 243 -17.55 1.88 -23.67
N ARG A 244 -17.80 0.91 -22.80
CA ARG A 244 -17.78 1.05 -21.33
C ARG A 244 -17.72 -0.31 -20.64
N ASN A 245 -17.60 -0.28 -19.30
CA ASN A 245 -17.73 -1.44 -18.41
C ASN A 245 -16.86 -2.64 -18.84
N MET A 246 -15.64 -2.36 -19.31
CA MET A 246 -14.70 -3.44 -19.60
C MET A 246 -14.24 -4.08 -18.29
N THR A 247 -14.34 -5.40 -18.20
CA THR A 247 -13.89 -6.19 -17.05
C THR A 247 -12.95 -7.29 -17.52
N LEU A 248 -11.91 -7.57 -16.73
CA LEU A 248 -11.00 -8.67 -16.98
C LEU A 248 -10.85 -9.50 -15.71
N VAL A 249 -11.32 -10.74 -15.73
CA VAL A 249 -11.33 -11.63 -14.57
C VAL A 249 -10.82 -13.01 -14.95
N ARG A 250 -10.24 -13.75 -14.01
CA ARG A 250 -10.00 -15.18 -14.20
C ARG A 250 -11.35 -15.89 -14.34
N GLU A 251 -11.47 -16.77 -15.32
CA GLU A 251 -12.73 -17.43 -15.69
C GLU A 251 -13.36 -18.18 -14.51
N ASP A 252 -12.55 -18.82 -13.67
CA ASP A 252 -12.96 -19.53 -12.46
C ASP A 252 -13.45 -18.62 -11.31
N ARG A 253 -13.39 -17.29 -11.50
CA ARG A 253 -13.85 -16.27 -10.55
C ARG A 253 -14.90 -15.34 -11.13
N ALA A 254 -15.39 -15.62 -12.35
CA ALA A 254 -16.39 -14.78 -13.00
C ALA A 254 -17.69 -14.67 -12.17
N ALA A 255 -18.12 -15.78 -11.55
CA ALA A 255 -19.31 -15.80 -10.70
C ALA A 255 -19.17 -14.95 -9.43
N LEU A 256 -17.98 -14.89 -8.82
CA LEU A 256 -17.70 -13.99 -7.68
C LEU A 256 -17.88 -12.53 -8.10
N LEU A 257 -17.29 -12.14 -9.24
CA LEU A 257 -17.41 -10.78 -9.76
C LEU A 257 -18.87 -10.43 -10.12
N GLU A 258 -19.61 -11.36 -10.73
CA GLU A 258 -21.04 -11.20 -11.02
C GLU A 258 -21.88 -11.09 -9.72
N GLY A 259 -21.49 -11.81 -8.66
CA GLY A 259 -22.06 -11.72 -7.31
C GLY A 259 -21.79 -10.39 -6.61
N GLY A 260 -20.88 -9.57 -7.14
CA GLY A 260 -20.51 -8.26 -6.62
C GLY A 260 -19.28 -8.27 -5.71
N ALA A 261 -18.58 -9.39 -5.60
CA ALA A 261 -17.30 -9.43 -4.91
C ALA A 261 -16.29 -8.52 -5.63
N VAL A 262 -15.47 -7.81 -4.85
CA VAL A 262 -14.47 -6.87 -5.39
C VAL A 262 -13.07 -7.46 -5.31
N PHE A 263 -12.74 -8.09 -4.18
CA PHE A 263 -11.37 -8.48 -3.87
C PHE A 263 -11.02 -9.89 -4.32
N ASN A 264 -9.77 -10.04 -4.72
CA ASN A 264 -9.19 -11.33 -5.07
C ASN A 264 -9.10 -12.22 -3.80
N PRO A 265 -9.71 -13.42 -3.79
CA PRO A 265 -9.64 -14.34 -2.64
C PRO A 265 -8.22 -14.67 -2.18
N ASP A 266 -7.26 -14.78 -3.11
CA ASP A 266 -5.87 -15.08 -2.77
C ASP A 266 -5.21 -13.91 -2.03
N PHE A 267 -5.63 -12.67 -2.33
CA PHE A 267 -5.16 -11.47 -1.64
C PHE A 267 -5.78 -11.39 -0.24
N LEU A 268 -7.10 -11.57 -0.12
CA LEU A 268 -7.78 -11.58 1.18
C LEU A 268 -7.13 -12.57 2.16
N ALA A 269 -6.84 -13.79 1.69
CA ALA A 269 -6.17 -14.81 2.49
C ALA A 269 -4.77 -14.41 3.02
N ARG A 270 -4.13 -13.39 2.45
CA ARG A 270 -2.83 -12.87 2.93
C ARG A 270 -2.97 -11.75 3.94
N ILE A 271 -4.09 -11.03 3.96
CA ILE A 271 -4.25 -9.81 4.78
C ILE A 271 -5.31 -9.92 5.87
N GLN A 272 -6.21 -10.91 5.79
CA GLN A 272 -7.39 -11.01 6.67
C GLN A 272 -7.09 -11.15 8.16
N ASP A 273 -5.89 -11.57 8.53
CA ASP A 273 -5.51 -11.72 9.93
C ASP A 273 -4.78 -10.49 10.49
N PHE A 274 -4.56 -9.41 9.73
CA PHE A 274 -3.90 -8.21 10.26
C PHE A 274 -4.88 -7.33 11.04
N ARG A 275 -4.39 -6.68 12.11
CA ARG A 275 -5.20 -5.79 12.94
C ARG A 275 -5.64 -4.54 12.20
N ALA A 276 -4.76 -4.03 11.34
CA ALA A 276 -4.95 -2.76 10.68
C ALA A 276 -4.39 -2.76 9.25
N LEU A 277 -5.09 -2.07 8.36
CA LEU A 277 -4.66 -1.87 6.97
C LEU A 277 -4.39 -0.39 6.74
N ARG A 278 -3.15 -0.06 6.38
CA ARG A 278 -2.78 1.31 6.02
C ARG A 278 -2.82 1.51 4.52
N PHE A 279 -3.62 2.49 4.09
CA PHE A 279 -4.01 2.69 2.69
C PHE A 279 -3.16 3.73 1.95
N MET A 280 -1.95 4.07 2.42
CA MET A 280 -1.17 5.18 1.88
C MET A 280 -0.96 5.12 0.36
N ASP A 281 -0.55 3.96 -0.17
CA ASP A 281 -0.32 3.79 -1.60
C ASP A 281 -1.63 3.67 -2.38
N TRP A 282 -2.64 3.00 -1.81
CA TRP A 282 -4.00 2.95 -2.38
C TRP A 282 -4.60 4.34 -2.53
N MET A 283 -4.38 5.24 -1.56
CA MET A 283 -4.85 6.63 -1.60
C MET A 283 -4.02 7.54 -2.49
N LYS A 284 -2.87 7.06 -3.03
CA LYS A 284 -1.89 7.89 -3.74
C LYS A 284 -1.53 9.15 -2.94
N THR A 285 -1.27 9.01 -1.64
CA THR A 285 -1.05 10.15 -0.72
C THR A 285 0.18 10.98 -1.08
N ASN A 286 1.30 10.31 -1.38
CA ASN A 286 2.56 10.97 -1.72
C ASN A 286 2.44 11.73 -3.04
N ASN A 287 2.83 13.00 -3.03
CA ASN A 287 2.73 13.91 -4.19
C ASN A 287 1.31 14.10 -4.74
N SER A 288 0.27 13.79 -3.95
CA SER A 288 -1.12 13.91 -4.38
C SER A 288 -1.48 15.34 -4.80
N THR A 289 -2.21 15.47 -5.90
CA THR A 289 -2.77 16.75 -6.39
C THR A 289 -4.25 16.92 -6.04
N GLN A 290 -4.86 15.96 -5.33
CA GLN A 290 -6.26 16.05 -4.91
C GLN A 290 -6.44 17.16 -3.87
N ARG A 291 -7.48 17.98 -4.05
CA ARG A 291 -7.79 19.12 -3.17
C ARG A 291 -9.25 19.14 -2.73
N ALA A 292 -10.18 19.14 -3.68
CA ALA A 292 -11.62 19.19 -3.44
C ALA A 292 -12.23 17.78 -3.46
N TRP A 293 -13.39 17.59 -2.81
CA TRP A 293 -14.06 16.28 -2.73
C TRP A 293 -14.28 15.63 -4.09
N GLU A 294 -14.54 16.44 -5.13
CA GLU A 294 -14.76 15.98 -6.50
C GLU A 294 -13.49 15.46 -7.19
N ASP A 295 -12.29 15.75 -6.66
CA ASP A 295 -11.01 15.28 -7.22
C ASP A 295 -10.73 13.81 -6.90
N ARG A 296 -11.47 13.22 -5.94
CA ARG A 296 -11.24 11.86 -5.44
C ARG A 296 -11.52 10.79 -6.51
N PRO A 297 -10.88 9.62 -6.43
CA PRO A 297 -11.27 8.47 -7.24
C PRO A 297 -12.72 8.04 -6.96
N GLN A 298 -13.41 7.58 -8.00
CA GLN A 298 -14.78 7.07 -7.94
C GLN A 298 -14.82 5.56 -8.20
N VAL A 299 -15.80 4.87 -7.62
CA VAL A 299 -15.99 3.42 -7.82
C VAL A 299 -16.19 3.07 -9.30
N THR A 300 -16.77 3.98 -10.08
CA THR A 300 -17.03 3.81 -11.52
C THR A 300 -15.80 4.04 -12.40
N ASP A 301 -14.68 4.53 -11.85
CA ASP A 301 -13.46 4.78 -12.62
C ASP A 301 -12.95 3.49 -13.29
N ALA A 302 -12.62 3.58 -14.57
CA ALA A 302 -12.12 2.47 -15.39
C ALA A 302 -10.85 1.84 -14.83
N SER A 303 -10.03 2.63 -14.12
CA SER A 303 -8.84 2.19 -13.39
C SER A 303 -8.61 3.09 -12.19
N TRP A 304 -8.20 2.48 -11.07
CA TRP A 304 -7.80 3.18 -9.85
C TRP A 304 -6.29 3.48 -9.79
N MET A 305 -5.52 3.05 -10.79
CA MET A 305 -4.07 3.27 -10.84
C MET A 305 -3.69 4.77 -10.83
N GLN A 306 -4.51 5.64 -11.43
CA GLN A 306 -4.16 7.05 -11.62
C GLN A 306 -4.47 7.93 -10.39
N ARG A 307 -5.67 7.79 -9.82
CA ARG A 307 -6.16 8.65 -8.73
C ARG A 307 -6.20 7.94 -7.37
N GLY A 308 -5.90 6.64 -7.34
CA GLY A 308 -6.02 5.81 -6.15
C GLY A 308 -7.36 5.08 -6.07
N VAL A 309 -7.51 4.31 -4.99
CA VAL A 309 -8.69 3.51 -4.68
C VAL A 309 -9.73 4.37 -3.94
N PRO A 310 -11.03 4.31 -4.31
CA PRO A 310 -12.09 5.06 -3.64
C PRO A 310 -12.26 4.69 -2.17
N VAL A 311 -12.71 5.64 -1.34
CA VAL A 311 -12.97 5.42 0.09
C VAL A 311 -14.02 4.34 0.32
N GLU A 312 -14.99 4.24 -0.59
CA GLU A 312 -16.01 3.20 -0.59
C GLU A 312 -15.38 1.80 -0.61
N ILE A 313 -14.34 1.61 -1.43
CA ILE A 313 -13.65 0.32 -1.59
C ILE A 313 -12.71 0.05 -0.42
N MET A 314 -12.04 1.09 0.11
CA MET A 314 -11.18 0.92 1.29
C MET A 314 -11.98 0.56 2.55
N VAL A 315 -13.14 1.17 2.76
CA VAL A 315 -14.05 0.81 3.86
C VAL A 315 -14.65 -0.58 3.66
N GLN A 316 -15.03 -0.93 2.42
CA GLN A 316 -15.49 -2.28 2.12
C GLN A 316 -14.43 -3.33 2.49
N LEU A 317 -13.15 -3.12 2.13
CA LEU A 317 -12.09 -4.05 2.51
C LEU A 317 -11.96 -4.18 4.02
N ALA A 318 -11.94 -3.05 4.74
CA ALA A 318 -11.79 -3.02 6.18
C ALA A 318 -12.90 -3.81 6.90
N ASN A 319 -14.15 -3.67 6.45
CA ASN A 319 -15.27 -4.45 6.98
C ASN A 319 -15.10 -5.94 6.66
N GLU A 320 -14.83 -6.31 5.40
CA GLU A 320 -14.73 -7.71 4.97
C GLU A 320 -13.64 -8.52 5.71
N VAL A 321 -12.56 -7.85 6.12
CA VAL A 321 -11.44 -8.48 6.82
C VAL A 321 -11.34 -8.10 8.30
N GLY A 322 -12.36 -7.44 8.86
CA GLY A 322 -12.38 -7.04 10.26
C GLY A 322 -11.13 -6.24 10.71
N ALA A 323 -10.59 -5.36 9.86
CA ALA A 323 -9.32 -4.67 10.12
C ALA A 323 -9.48 -3.15 10.26
N ASP A 324 -8.84 -2.56 11.26
CA ASP A 324 -8.86 -1.11 11.50
C ASP A 324 -8.20 -0.36 10.31
N PRO A 325 -8.92 0.53 9.60
CA PRO A 325 -8.32 1.29 8.52
C PRO A 325 -7.42 2.44 9.03
N TRP A 326 -6.25 2.61 8.40
CA TRP A 326 -5.40 3.79 8.55
C TRP A 326 -5.38 4.59 7.25
N PHE A 327 -5.99 5.77 7.30
CA PHE A 327 -6.08 6.70 6.17
C PHE A 327 -5.06 7.84 6.29
N THR A 328 -4.40 8.15 5.16
CA THR A 328 -3.44 9.25 5.04
C THR A 328 -3.93 10.26 4.00
N LEU A 329 -4.66 11.29 4.45
CA LEU A 329 -5.35 12.21 3.54
C LEU A 329 -4.37 13.05 2.69
N PRO A 330 -4.71 13.42 1.44
CA PRO A 330 -3.86 14.27 0.60
C PRO A 330 -3.44 15.57 1.30
N HIS A 331 -2.19 16.00 1.11
CA HIS A 331 -1.67 17.21 1.76
C HIS A 331 -2.43 18.50 1.36
N GLN A 332 -2.99 18.54 0.15
CA GLN A 332 -3.77 19.69 -0.35
C GLN A 332 -5.27 19.57 -0.10
N ALA A 333 -5.76 18.49 0.52
CA ALA A 333 -7.18 18.30 0.79
C ALA A 333 -7.73 19.48 1.62
N ASP A 334 -8.82 20.07 1.13
CA ASP A 334 -9.53 21.13 1.84
C ASP A 334 -10.46 20.57 2.92
N ASP A 335 -11.04 21.46 3.72
CA ASP A 335 -11.84 21.06 4.87
C ASP A 335 -13.15 20.35 4.48
N ASP A 336 -13.71 20.63 3.28
CA ASP A 336 -14.91 19.92 2.79
C ASP A 336 -14.56 18.49 2.38
N TYR A 337 -13.41 18.29 1.71
CA TYR A 337 -12.88 16.95 1.42
C TYR A 337 -12.76 16.15 2.72
N VAL A 338 -12.09 16.70 3.73
CA VAL A 338 -11.84 16.01 5.01
C VAL A 338 -13.16 15.70 5.73
N ALA A 339 -14.09 16.65 5.76
CA ALA A 339 -15.39 16.48 6.43
C ALA A 339 -16.26 15.39 5.78
N ARG A 340 -16.28 15.33 4.45
CA ARG A 340 -17.03 14.31 3.70
C ARG A 340 -16.39 12.94 3.80
N PHE A 341 -15.06 12.87 3.69
CA PHE A 341 -14.31 11.63 3.86
C PHE A 341 -14.58 11.02 5.24
N SER A 342 -14.38 11.81 6.30
CA SER A 342 -14.58 11.36 7.68
C SER A 342 -16.04 10.99 7.99
N SER A 343 -17.01 11.74 7.44
CA SER A 343 -18.43 11.39 7.58
C SER A 343 -18.77 10.07 6.89
N TYR A 344 -18.26 9.85 5.67
CA TYR A 344 -18.46 8.58 4.96
C TYR A 344 -17.92 7.40 5.76
N VAL A 345 -16.68 7.51 6.27
CA VAL A 345 -16.06 6.46 7.08
C VAL A 345 -16.87 6.19 8.35
N ARG A 346 -17.28 7.22 9.11
CA ARG A 346 -18.13 7.04 10.31
C ARG A 346 -19.39 6.23 10.00
N ASP A 347 -20.04 6.56 8.89
CA ASP A 347 -21.37 6.05 8.54
C ASP A 347 -21.35 4.64 7.94
N HIS A 348 -20.22 4.20 7.35
CA HIS A 348 -20.15 2.94 6.59
C HIS A 348 -19.12 1.92 7.13
N LEU A 349 -18.17 2.35 7.97
CA LEU A 349 -17.27 1.43 8.63
C LEU A 349 -18.01 0.68 9.75
N ASP A 350 -17.71 -0.60 9.91
CA ASP A 350 -18.19 -1.41 11.02
C ASP A 350 -18.00 -0.65 12.36
N PRO A 351 -19.05 -0.57 13.21
CA PRO A 351 -19.02 0.21 14.45
C PRO A 351 -18.05 -0.35 15.51
N GLY A 352 -17.68 -1.62 15.41
CA GLY A 352 -16.65 -2.26 16.23
C GLY A 352 -15.22 -1.86 15.84
N LEU A 353 -14.98 -1.47 14.58
CA LEU A 353 -13.67 -1.05 14.07
C LEU A 353 -13.28 0.39 14.46
N LYS A 354 -11.97 0.62 14.51
CA LYS A 354 -11.35 1.93 14.78
C LYS A 354 -10.66 2.49 13.55
N VAL A 355 -10.60 3.82 13.45
CA VAL A 355 -9.95 4.54 12.36
C VAL A 355 -8.68 5.22 12.85
N TYR A 356 -7.56 4.99 12.16
CA TYR A 356 -6.36 5.80 12.30
C TYR A 356 -6.40 6.91 11.23
N ALA A 357 -6.59 8.15 11.67
CA ALA A 357 -6.72 9.30 10.79
C ALA A 357 -5.44 10.15 10.81
N GLU A 358 -4.74 10.21 9.67
CA GLU A 358 -3.51 10.97 9.50
C GLU A 358 -3.64 11.97 8.34
N TRP A 359 -3.05 13.16 8.52
CA TRP A 359 -2.90 14.12 7.43
C TRP A 359 -1.55 13.93 6.73
N SER A 360 -1.60 13.59 5.44
CA SER A 360 -0.46 13.35 4.56
C SER A 360 0.45 12.19 5.00
N ASN A 361 1.67 12.19 4.50
CA ASN A 361 2.73 11.23 4.79
C ASN A 361 4.07 11.96 4.69
N GLU A 362 4.95 11.74 5.67
CA GLU A 362 6.33 12.25 5.69
C GLU A 362 6.51 13.71 5.22
N VAL A 363 5.73 14.64 5.76
CA VAL A 363 5.84 16.10 5.45
C VAL A 363 7.19 16.70 5.90
N TRP A 364 8.06 15.88 6.50
CA TRP A 364 9.45 16.17 6.81
C TRP A 364 10.43 15.84 5.67
N ASN A 365 10.00 15.06 4.68
CA ASN A 365 10.86 14.50 3.64
C ASN A 365 10.82 15.37 2.37
N PHE A 366 11.90 16.10 2.09
CA PHE A 366 12.04 16.96 0.91
C PHE A 366 12.18 16.19 -0.42
N ALA A 367 12.14 14.85 -0.42
CA ALA A 367 11.94 14.08 -1.64
C ALA A 367 10.50 14.18 -2.18
N PHE A 368 9.55 14.67 -1.37
CA PHE A 368 8.14 14.75 -1.73
C PHE A 368 7.61 16.18 -1.83
N GLU A 369 6.67 16.38 -2.75
CA GLU A 369 6.02 17.67 -3.01
C GLU A 369 5.25 18.20 -1.79
N GLN A 370 4.70 17.34 -0.94
CA GLN A 370 4.00 17.78 0.28
C GLN A 370 4.88 18.61 1.21
N THR A 371 6.17 18.30 1.32
CA THR A 371 7.12 19.05 2.16
C THR A 371 7.42 20.42 1.55
N HIS A 372 7.59 20.47 0.23
CA HIS A 372 7.75 21.73 -0.50
C HIS A 372 6.50 22.62 -0.41
N TRP A 373 5.32 22.02 -0.52
CA TRP A 373 4.05 22.71 -0.36
C TRP A 373 3.90 23.28 1.05
N ALA A 374 4.17 22.48 2.10
CA ALA A 374 4.11 22.94 3.48
C ALA A 374 5.09 24.10 3.75
N ALA A 375 6.29 24.07 3.16
CA ALA A 375 7.24 25.18 3.22
C ALA A 375 6.72 26.45 2.54
N ALA A 376 6.11 26.31 1.36
CA ALA A 376 5.50 27.44 0.66
C ALA A 376 4.34 28.05 1.47
N GLN A 377 3.48 27.21 2.06
CA GLN A 377 2.38 27.67 2.91
C GLN A 377 2.88 28.36 4.19
N ALA A 378 3.94 27.86 4.82
CA ALA A 378 4.56 28.53 5.97
C ALA A 378 5.11 29.92 5.61
N THR A 379 5.78 30.04 4.46
CA THR A 379 6.27 31.34 3.95
C THR A 379 5.12 32.28 3.64
N GLU A 380 4.06 31.81 3.00
CA GLU A 380 2.87 32.62 2.69
C GLU A 380 2.15 33.11 3.95
N ARG A 381 1.95 32.21 4.93
CA ARG A 381 1.20 32.48 6.15
C ARG A 381 1.97 33.37 7.14
N TRP A 382 3.26 33.10 7.33
CA TRP A 382 4.06 33.71 8.40
C TRP A 382 5.21 34.59 7.93
N GLY A 383 5.47 34.67 6.62
CA GLY A 383 6.60 35.44 6.08
C GLY A 383 7.96 34.87 6.46
N VAL A 384 8.03 33.61 6.90
CA VAL A 384 9.28 32.94 7.30
C VAL A 384 10.05 32.47 6.06
N ALA A 385 11.38 32.57 6.13
CA ALA A 385 12.25 32.12 5.05
C ALA A 385 12.24 30.59 4.92
N PRO A 386 12.32 30.04 3.69
CA PRO A 386 12.53 28.61 3.48
C PRO A 386 13.81 28.12 4.18
N GLY A 387 13.79 26.90 4.71
CA GLY A 387 14.94 26.23 5.34
C GLY A 387 15.03 26.34 6.88
N GLY A 388 14.11 27.06 7.53
CA GLY A 388 13.87 26.94 8.97
C GLY A 388 12.85 25.84 9.30
N ASP A 389 12.36 25.80 10.55
CA ASP A 389 11.34 24.86 11.01
C ASP A 389 9.88 25.29 10.67
N GLY A 390 9.71 26.40 9.93
CA GLY A 390 8.38 26.92 9.60
C GLY A 390 7.49 25.91 8.87
N PHE A 391 8.05 25.10 7.97
CA PHE A 391 7.29 24.07 7.24
C PHE A 391 6.71 22.99 8.18
N ILE A 392 7.47 22.57 9.20
CA ILE A 392 7.02 21.53 10.13
C ILE A 392 6.06 22.10 11.18
N GLN A 393 6.22 23.37 11.57
CA GLN A 393 5.20 24.07 12.38
C GLN A 393 3.89 24.21 11.60
N PHE A 394 3.95 24.55 10.31
CA PHE A 394 2.77 24.60 9.46
C PHE A 394 2.11 23.23 9.33
N ALA A 395 2.92 22.17 9.14
CA ALA A 395 2.44 20.80 9.10
C ALA A 395 1.69 20.42 10.39
N GLY A 396 2.25 20.75 11.56
CA GLY A 396 1.58 20.53 12.85
C GLY A 396 0.24 21.26 12.95
N VAL A 397 0.20 22.52 12.54
CA VAL A 397 -1.05 23.31 12.51
C VAL A 397 -2.08 22.68 11.56
N ARG A 398 -1.70 22.34 10.32
CA ARG A 398 -2.65 21.77 9.35
C ARG A 398 -3.14 20.39 9.77
N ALA A 399 -2.25 19.54 10.29
CA ALA A 399 -2.62 18.25 10.82
C ALA A 399 -3.62 18.39 11.98
N SER A 400 -3.45 19.37 12.88
CA SER A 400 -4.38 19.61 13.99
C SER A 400 -5.77 20.05 13.51
N GLU A 401 -5.86 20.83 12.42
CA GLU A 401 -7.15 21.20 11.81
C GLU A 401 -7.88 19.98 11.26
N VAL A 402 -7.16 19.12 10.54
CA VAL A 402 -7.71 17.87 9.99
C VAL A 402 -8.18 16.95 11.12
N ALA A 403 -7.36 16.78 12.16
CA ALA A 403 -7.70 15.98 13.33
C ALA A 403 -8.96 16.50 14.05
N ASP A 404 -9.11 17.82 14.19
CA ASP A 404 -10.30 18.46 14.78
C ASP A 404 -11.55 18.31 13.89
N ILE A 405 -11.41 18.25 12.56
CA ILE A 405 -12.52 17.95 11.63
C ILE A 405 -12.98 16.49 11.80
N TRP A 406 -12.05 15.53 11.86
CA TRP A 406 -12.38 14.13 12.15
C TRP A 406 -13.10 13.97 13.49
N GLN A 407 -12.61 14.63 14.54
CA GLN A 407 -13.25 14.67 15.85
C GLN A 407 -14.68 15.23 15.78
N THR A 408 -14.90 16.27 14.97
CA THR A 408 -16.23 16.87 14.78
C THR A 408 -17.16 15.92 14.01
N ALA A 409 -16.66 15.24 12.98
CA ALA A 409 -17.44 14.28 12.20
C ALA A 409 -17.87 13.08 13.06
N PHE A 410 -16.96 12.49 13.83
CA PHE A 410 -17.26 11.33 14.69
C PHE A 410 -18.08 11.71 15.94
N GLY A 411 -18.00 12.96 16.41
CA GLY A 411 -18.79 13.43 17.53
C GLY A 411 -18.60 12.55 18.78
N PRO A 412 -19.68 12.07 19.42
CA PRO A 412 -19.58 11.18 20.57
C PRO A 412 -18.86 9.84 20.32
N GLU A 413 -18.84 9.35 19.07
CA GLU A 413 -18.20 8.07 18.73
C GLU A 413 -16.67 8.17 18.66
N ALA A 414 -16.12 9.39 18.63
CA ALA A 414 -14.69 9.62 18.49
C ALA A 414 -13.88 8.96 19.61
N GLU A 415 -14.38 9.00 20.87
CA GLU A 415 -13.69 8.42 22.03
C GLU A 415 -13.48 6.89 21.89
N SER A 416 -14.37 6.20 21.17
CA SER A 416 -14.31 4.75 20.97
C SER A 416 -13.76 4.33 19.61
N ARG A 417 -13.93 5.14 18.56
CA ARG A 417 -13.70 4.73 17.17
C ARG A 417 -12.62 5.51 16.43
N LEU A 418 -12.14 6.64 16.96
CA LEU A 418 -11.19 7.51 16.24
C LEU A 418 -9.85 7.59 16.96
N ILE A 419 -8.77 7.36 16.22
CA ILE A 419 -7.39 7.59 16.63
C ILE A 419 -6.79 8.65 15.70
N ARG A 420 -6.56 9.86 16.21
CA ARG A 420 -5.94 10.95 15.45
C ARG A 420 -4.42 10.82 15.56
N VAL A 421 -3.75 10.68 14.41
CA VAL A 421 -2.32 10.35 14.34
C VAL A 421 -1.51 11.53 13.80
N ILE A 422 -0.36 11.79 14.41
CA ILE A 422 0.66 12.71 13.89
C ILE A 422 2.03 12.02 13.79
N GLY A 423 2.58 11.94 12.57
CA GLY A 423 3.85 11.27 12.28
C GLY A 423 5.07 12.20 12.26
N THR A 424 6.24 11.68 12.66
CA THR A 424 7.53 12.37 12.49
C THR A 424 8.64 11.46 12.00
N GLN A 425 9.82 12.02 11.71
CA GLN A 425 11.00 11.23 11.38
C GLN A 425 11.69 10.68 12.64
N THR A 426 11.82 9.36 12.74
CA THR A 426 12.48 8.68 13.86
C THR A 426 13.92 9.15 14.10
N GLY A 427 14.70 9.28 13.02
CA GLY A 427 16.13 9.60 13.09
C GLY A 427 16.45 11.06 13.46
N TRP A 428 15.49 11.99 13.33
CA TRP A 428 15.71 13.42 13.57
C TRP A 428 15.08 13.84 14.89
N LYS A 429 15.74 13.44 15.99
CA LYS A 429 15.37 13.85 17.35
C LYS A 429 15.30 15.39 17.46
N GLY A 430 14.19 15.88 17.98
CA GLY A 430 13.91 17.30 18.15
C GLY A 430 13.03 17.89 17.04
N LEU A 431 12.83 17.20 15.91
CA LEU A 431 11.92 17.65 14.84
C LEU A 431 10.46 17.65 15.32
N GLU A 432 10.12 16.79 16.27
CA GLU A 432 8.80 16.70 16.87
C GLU A 432 8.42 17.94 17.69
N VAL A 433 9.38 18.72 18.19
CA VAL A 433 9.11 19.92 19.00
C VAL A 433 8.37 20.98 18.18
N PRO A 434 8.90 21.49 17.05
CA PRO A 434 8.16 22.44 16.23
C PRO A 434 6.89 21.84 15.61
N LEU A 435 6.84 20.52 15.39
CA LEU A 435 5.64 19.83 14.91
C LEU A 435 4.49 19.82 15.95
N LEU A 436 4.79 19.46 17.20
CA LEU A 436 3.81 19.24 18.26
C LEU A 436 3.46 20.52 19.03
N ASP A 437 4.39 21.49 19.08
CA ASP A 437 4.21 22.72 19.85
C ASP A 437 3.85 23.93 18.94
N ALA A 438 4.29 23.93 17.68
CA ALA A 438 4.05 24.93 16.63
C ALA A 438 3.91 26.39 17.13
N PRO A 439 4.97 27.00 17.69
CA PRO A 439 4.90 28.33 18.31
C PRO A 439 4.39 29.46 17.38
N LEU A 440 4.63 29.37 16.06
CA LEU A 440 4.06 30.31 15.08
C LEU A 440 2.53 30.22 15.01
N GLY A 441 1.97 29.01 15.04
CA GLY A 441 0.52 28.80 15.12
C GLY A 441 -0.07 29.23 16.46
N VAL A 442 0.63 28.94 17.57
CA VAL A 442 0.21 29.39 18.91
C VAL A 442 0.21 30.92 19.02
N ALA A 443 1.15 31.60 18.37
CA ALA A 443 1.17 33.07 18.31
C ALA A 443 -0.05 33.67 17.59
N GLU A 444 -0.72 32.90 16.72
CA GLU A 444 -2.01 33.26 16.11
C GLU A 444 -3.23 32.95 17.00
N GLY A 445 -3.01 32.45 18.22
CA GLY A 445 -4.08 32.10 19.16
C GLY A 445 -4.58 30.65 19.05
N ARG A 446 -3.86 29.77 18.35
CA ARG A 446 -4.17 28.34 18.29
C ARG A 446 -3.70 27.59 19.53
N ARG A 447 -4.30 26.43 19.79
CA ARG A 447 -3.77 25.46 20.73
C ARG A 447 -2.52 24.80 20.14
N PRO A 448 -1.56 24.35 20.96
CA PRO A 448 -0.47 23.50 20.49
C PRO A 448 -1.02 22.26 19.77
N PRO A 449 -0.46 21.87 18.61
CA PRO A 449 -0.94 20.70 17.85
C PRO A 449 -1.07 19.42 18.69
N ALA A 450 -0.17 19.19 19.66
CA ALA A 450 -0.20 18.03 20.54
C ALA A 450 -1.56 17.79 21.23
N GLU A 451 -2.37 18.83 21.44
CA GLU A 451 -3.69 18.72 22.10
C GLU A 451 -4.80 18.19 21.17
N SER A 452 -4.52 17.96 19.89
CA SER A 452 -5.47 17.45 18.89
C SER A 452 -5.25 15.98 18.51
N PHE A 453 -4.27 15.28 19.10
CA PHE A 453 -3.90 13.92 18.72
C PHE A 453 -4.03 12.91 19.85
N ASP A 454 -4.20 11.65 19.48
CA ASP A 454 -4.28 10.49 20.38
C ASP A 454 -3.02 9.61 20.24
N ALA A 455 -2.40 9.63 19.06
CA ALA A 455 -1.21 8.86 18.75
C ALA A 455 -0.11 9.70 18.07
N TYR A 456 1.13 9.37 18.41
CA TYR A 456 2.34 9.92 17.84
C TYR A 456 3.08 8.80 17.11
N ALA A 457 3.33 8.99 15.82
CA ALA A 457 3.83 7.95 14.95
C ALA A 457 5.30 8.16 14.56
N VAL A 458 6.05 7.06 14.59
CA VAL A 458 7.46 6.98 14.15
C VAL A 458 7.64 5.81 13.18
N THR A 459 8.83 5.63 12.63
CA THR A 459 9.22 4.44 11.86
C THR A 459 9.96 3.39 12.69
N GLY A 460 9.99 2.18 12.17
CA GLY A 460 10.73 1.03 12.70
C GLY A 460 11.69 0.41 11.67
N TYR A 461 12.44 1.24 10.96
CA TYR A 461 13.38 0.77 9.93
C TYR A 461 14.75 0.38 10.50
N PHE A 462 15.42 -0.59 9.87
CA PHE A 462 16.82 -0.93 10.16
C PHE A 462 17.63 -1.21 8.89
N GLY A 463 18.95 -1.09 8.96
CA GLY A 463 19.89 -1.28 7.86
C GLY A 463 20.27 0.00 7.10
N HIS A 464 20.06 1.17 7.70
CA HIS A 464 20.26 2.47 7.05
C HIS A 464 21.75 2.73 6.75
N GLY A 465 22.14 2.58 5.48
CA GLY A 465 23.51 2.90 5.03
C GLY A 465 24.35 1.68 4.66
N ILE A 466 23.84 0.46 4.85
CA ILE A 466 24.51 -0.76 4.39
C ILE A 466 24.76 -0.71 2.88
N GLY A 467 23.81 -0.19 2.08
CA GLY A 467 23.98 -0.02 0.64
C GLY A 467 24.51 1.35 0.19
N SER A 468 25.19 2.09 1.06
CA SER A 468 25.83 3.36 0.70
C SER A 468 27.01 3.18 -0.27
N GLU A 469 27.37 4.26 -1.00
CA GLU A 469 28.53 4.26 -1.90
C GLU A 469 29.83 3.91 -1.19
N ASP A 470 30.01 4.36 0.05
CA ASP A 470 31.20 4.09 0.86
C ASP A 470 31.33 2.60 1.23
N MET A 471 30.21 1.90 1.38
CA MET A 471 30.17 0.47 1.70
C MET A 471 30.34 -0.43 0.48
N ALA A 472 30.12 0.08 -0.74
CA ALA A 472 30.11 -0.73 -1.95
C ALA A 472 31.39 -1.57 -2.18
N PRO A 473 32.62 -1.03 -2.02
CA PRO A 473 33.83 -1.84 -2.17
C PRO A 473 33.93 -2.98 -1.15
N GLN A 474 33.46 -2.74 0.08
CA GLN A 474 33.47 -3.72 1.15
C GLN A 474 32.42 -4.82 0.94
N LEU A 475 31.22 -4.45 0.48
CA LEU A 475 30.18 -5.39 0.09
C LEU A 475 30.67 -6.35 -1.01
N LEU A 476 31.32 -5.82 -2.05
CA LEU A 476 31.89 -6.63 -3.13
C LEU A 476 32.99 -7.57 -2.61
N GLU A 477 33.87 -7.11 -1.70
CA GLU A 477 34.87 -7.99 -1.07
C GLU A 477 34.20 -9.14 -0.29
N TRP A 478 33.15 -8.84 0.47
CA TRP A 478 32.42 -9.86 1.22
C TRP A 478 31.67 -10.84 0.31
N LEU A 479 31.17 -10.38 -0.83
CA LEU A 479 30.56 -11.23 -1.86
C LEU A 479 31.60 -12.18 -2.44
N ASP A 480 32.78 -11.67 -2.85
CA ASP A 480 33.89 -12.48 -3.36
C ASP A 480 34.37 -13.54 -2.37
N ARG A 481 34.30 -13.24 -1.08
CA ARG A 481 34.70 -14.15 0.01
C ARG A 481 33.59 -15.09 0.47
N GLY A 482 32.35 -14.88 0.00
CA GLY A 482 31.18 -15.64 0.45
C GLY A 482 30.78 -15.38 1.90
N THR A 483 31.13 -14.21 2.46
CA THR A 483 30.82 -13.83 3.85
C THR A 483 29.73 -12.76 3.97
N ALA A 484 29.24 -12.23 2.84
CA ALA A 484 28.32 -11.09 2.81
C ALA A 484 27.07 -11.25 3.69
N VAL A 485 26.44 -12.43 3.72
CA VAL A 485 25.26 -12.69 4.58
C VAL A 485 25.59 -12.40 6.05
N ALA A 486 26.63 -13.05 6.59
CA ALA A 486 26.99 -12.90 8.00
C ALA A 486 27.38 -11.45 8.34
N GLU A 487 28.20 -10.81 7.51
CA GLU A 487 28.69 -9.45 7.76
C GLU A 487 27.54 -8.41 7.71
N VAL A 488 26.64 -8.55 6.73
CA VAL A 488 25.47 -7.67 6.59
C VAL A 488 24.46 -7.90 7.71
N THR A 489 24.26 -9.15 8.17
CA THR A 489 23.42 -9.45 9.34
C THR A 489 23.96 -8.80 10.61
N GLU A 490 25.27 -8.83 10.86
CA GLU A 490 25.85 -8.17 12.03
C GLU A 490 25.69 -6.65 11.97
N LEU A 491 25.89 -6.03 10.79
CA LEU A 491 25.63 -4.60 10.61
C LEU A 491 24.16 -4.24 10.83
N ALA A 492 23.24 -5.01 10.25
CA ALA A 492 21.81 -4.79 10.40
C ALA A 492 21.36 -4.95 11.86
N ARG A 493 21.93 -5.93 12.58
CA ARG A 493 21.70 -6.11 14.02
C ARG A 493 22.18 -4.91 14.83
N SER A 494 23.35 -4.36 14.51
CA SER A 494 23.87 -3.17 15.18
C SER A 494 23.00 -1.93 14.95
N ASP A 495 22.51 -1.73 13.72
CA ASP A 495 21.59 -0.61 13.41
C ASP A 495 20.25 -0.78 14.14
N LEU A 496 19.70 -2.01 14.13
CA LEU A 496 18.49 -2.35 14.88
C LEU A 496 18.67 -2.12 16.39
N GLN A 497 19.83 -2.45 16.96
CA GLN A 497 20.10 -2.17 18.37
C GLN A 497 20.07 -0.67 18.67
N GLN A 498 20.57 0.18 17.77
CA GLN A 498 20.49 1.63 17.95
C GLN A 498 19.04 2.13 17.94
N LEU A 499 18.20 1.59 17.06
CA LEU A 499 16.76 1.88 17.03
C LEU A 499 16.10 1.56 18.38
N VAL A 500 16.36 0.36 18.90
CA VAL A 500 15.76 -0.17 20.14
C VAL A 500 16.28 0.53 21.39
N GLU A 501 17.58 0.82 21.48
CA GLU A 501 18.20 1.33 22.71
C GLU A 501 18.20 2.86 22.82
N ASP A 502 18.08 3.58 21.68
CA ASP A 502 18.23 5.04 21.67
C ASP A 502 17.04 5.78 21.04
N PHE A 503 16.60 5.39 19.84
CA PHE A 503 15.57 6.17 19.13
C PHE A 503 14.16 5.91 19.67
N TRP A 504 13.76 4.65 19.81
CA TRP A 504 12.43 4.33 20.32
C TRP A 504 12.20 4.75 21.77
N PRO A 505 13.13 4.55 22.73
CA PRO A 505 12.96 5.04 24.10
C PRO A 505 12.83 6.56 24.17
N TYR A 506 13.55 7.29 23.31
CA TYR A 506 13.40 8.74 23.19
C TYR A 506 11.97 9.12 22.77
N HIS A 507 11.48 8.54 21.68
CA HIS A 507 10.14 8.84 21.16
C HIS A 507 9.02 8.37 22.09
N GLN A 508 9.21 7.26 22.79
CA GLN A 508 8.30 6.77 23.81
C GLN A 508 8.18 7.75 24.98
N GLN A 509 9.27 8.44 25.35
CA GLN A 509 9.24 9.49 26.37
C GLN A 509 8.47 10.72 25.88
N ILE A 510 8.71 11.17 24.63
CA ILE A 510 7.97 12.28 24.00
C ILE A 510 6.46 12.00 24.02
N ALA A 511 6.06 10.79 23.63
CA ALA A 511 4.65 10.38 23.61
C ALA A 511 4.05 10.43 25.03
N ARG A 512 4.73 9.84 26.03
CA ARG A 512 4.29 9.83 27.43
C ARG A 512 4.14 11.23 28.02
N ASP A 513 5.10 12.13 27.76
CA ASP A 513 5.09 13.50 28.26
C ASP A 513 3.88 14.31 27.74
N ARG A 514 3.30 13.88 26.61
CA ARG A 514 2.15 14.52 25.95
C ARG A 514 0.87 13.68 26.01
N ASN A 515 0.85 12.58 26.77
CA ASN A 515 -0.29 11.66 26.86
C ASN A 515 -0.74 11.12 25.49
N LEU A 516 0.23 10.82 24.63
CA LEU A 516 0.03 10.20 23.31
C LEU A 516 0.45 8.73 23.35
N THR A 517 -0.20 7.91 22.55
CA THR A 517 0.25 6.54 22.28
C THR A 517 1.35 6.57 21.23
N LEU A 518 2.50 5.93 21.49
CA LEU A 518 3.51 5.75 20.45
C LEU A 518 3.06 4.64 19.51
N VAL A 519 3.01 4.91 18.20
CA VAL A 519 2.72 3.91 17.16
C VAL A 519 3.81 3.92 16.10
N ALA A 520 3.95 2.85 15.32
CA ALA A 520 4.82 2.85 14.15
C ALA A 520 3.99 2.90 12.87
N TYR A 521 4.13 3.97 12.08
CA TYR A 521 3.40 4.12 10.82
C TYR A 521 3.97 3.20 9.74
N GLU A 522 5.26 2.88 9.82
CA GLU A 522 5.98 1.97 8.92
C GLU A 522 7.19 1.33 9.61
N GLY A 523 7.57 0.12 9.22
CA GLY A 523 8.80 -0.50 9.71
C GLY A 523 9.22 -1.74 8.94
N GLY A 524 10.50 -2.10 9.08
CA GLY A 524 11.12 -3.21 8.37
C GLY A 524 12.57 -2.94 7.94
N THR A 525 13.02 -3.67 6.93
CA THR A 525 14.38 -3.51 6.38
C THR A 525 14.44 -2.31 5.42
N HIS A 526 15.50 -1.53 5.54
CA HIS A 526 15.90 -0.48 4.60
C HIS A 526 17.25 -0.84 3.92
N ILE A 527 17.52 -2.14 3.74
CA ILE A 527 18.73 -2.63 3.07
C ILE A 527 18.50 -2.61 1.56
N VAL A 528 19.04 -1.57 0.92
CA VAL A 528 18.95 -1.31 -0.51
C VAL A 528 20.19 -0.53 -0.97
N GLY A 529 20.57 -0.67 -2.25
CA GLY A 529 21.63 0.15 -2.84
C GLY A 529 21.21 1.61 -2.95
N HIS A 530 22.09 2.53 -2.56
CA HIS A 530 21.84 3.97 -2.65
C HIS A 530 22.59 4.58 -3.84
N GLY A 531 21.93 5.51 -4.56
CA GLY A 531 22.56 6.23 -5.65
C GLY A 531 23.13 5.26 -6.71
N PRO A 532 24.38 5.40 -7.15
CA PRO A 532 25.01 4.48 -8.11
C PRO A 532 25.06 3.01 -7.68
N VAL A 533 24.98 2.70 -6.37
CA VAL A 533 25.07 1.31 -5.88
C VAL A 533 23.87 0.47 -6.32
N MET A 534 22.69 1.08 -6.51
CA MET A 534 21.51 0.37 -7.04
C MET A 534 21.69 -0.11 -8.48
N GLU A 535 22.69 0.40 -9.20
CA GLU A 535 23.01 -0.03 -10.57
C GLU A 535 24.03 -1.18 -10.60
N ASP A 536 24.61 -1.55 -9.45
CA ASP A 536 25.48 -2.70 -9.33
C ASP A 536 24.65 -3.99 -9.24
N ALA A 537 24.80 -4.85 -10.25
CA ALA A 537 23.98 -6.05 -10.40
C ALA A 537 24.27 -7.10 -9.30
N ASP A 538 25.51 -7.23 -8.84
CA ASP A 538 25.91 -8.23 -7.86
C ASP A 538 25.38 -7.83 -6.47
N ILE A 539 25.52 -6.55 -6.11
CA ILE A 539 24.97 -6.01 -4.85
C ILE A 539 23.44 -6.06 -4.87
N THR A 540 22.81 -5.66 -5.97
CA THR A 540 21.34 -5.68 -6.10
C THR A 540 20.79 -7.11 -5.99
N GLN A 541 21.43 -8.07 -6.66
CA GLN A 541 21.04 -9.49 -6.57
C GLN A 541 21.22 -10.02 -5.16
N PHE A 542 22.32 -9.66 -4.49
CA PHE A 542 22.57 -10.03 -3.11
C PHE A 542 21.50 -9.48 -2.17
N PHE A 543 21.22 -8.18 -2.19
CA PHE A 543 20.19 -7.57 -1.32
C PHE A 543 18.79 -8.13 -1.60
N THR A 544 18.47 -8.38 -2.87
CA THR A 544 17.21 -9.05 -3.24
C THR A 544 17.10 -10.43 -2.61
N SER A 545 18.17 -11.22 -2.63
CA SER A 545 18.17 -12.58 -2.06
C SER A 545 18.18 -12.54 -0.53
N TYR A 546 19.02 -11.68 0.06
CA TYR A 546 19.20 -11.50 1.50
C TYR A 546 17.91 -11.09 2.21
N SER A 547 17.06 -10.29 1.55
CA SER A 547 15.80 -9.78 2.11
C SER A 547 14.77 -10.85 2.47
N TYR A 548 14.98 -12.10 2.04
CA TYR A 548 14.08 -13.22 2.29
C TYR A 548 14.80 -14.42 2.92
N THR A 549 15.96 -14.23 3.56
CA THR A 549 16.70 -15.31 4.22
C THR A 549 16.24 -15.52 5.68
N PRO A 550 16.59 -16.67 6.31
CA PRO A 550 16.32 -16.90 7.73
C PRO A 550 16.94 -15.82 8.65
N GLU A 551 18.10 -15.26 8.30
CA GLU A 551 18.73 -14.18 9.05
C GLU A 551 17.89 -12.91 9.04
N MET A 552 17.28 -12.57 7.89
CA MET A 552 16.32 -11.47 7.81
C MET A 552 15.08 -11.74 8.67
N GLY A 553 14.52 -12.95 8.60
CA GLY A 553 13.41 -13.34 9.47
C GLY A 553 13.74 -13.19 10.96
N ALA A 554 14.96 -13.56 11.38
CA ALA A 554 15.42 -13.39 12.75
C ALA A 554 15.54 -11.92 13.17
N LEU A 555 16.01 -11.03 12.28
CA LEU A 555 16.06 -9.59 12.53
C LEU A 555 14.65 -9.00 12.71
N TYR A 556 13.68 -9.43 11.90
CA TYR A 556 12.27 -9.06 12.09
C TYR A 556 11.70 -9.56 13.42
N GLY A 557 12.05 -10.79 13.82
CA GLY A 557 11.67 -11.33 15.13
C GLY A 557 12.15 -10.45 16.28
N VAL A 558 13.40 -9.96 16.23
CA VAL A 558 13.94 -9.01 17.23
C VAL A 558 13.20 -7.68 17.16
N LEU A 559 13.06 -7.09 15.98
CA LEU A 559 12.37 -5.81 15.77
C LEU A 559 10.98 -5.78 16.43
N LEU A 560 10.16 -6.79 16.15
CA LEU A 560 8.77 -6.87 16.60
C LEU A 560 8.68 -7.21 18.10
N THR A 561 9.58 -8.07 18.58
CA THR A 561 9.66 -8.40 20.02
C THR A 561 10.05 -7.19 20.86
N GLU A 562 11.03 -6.40 20.42
CA GLU A 562 11.49 -5.23 21.15
C GLU A 562 10.46 -4.09 21.09
N TRP A 563 9.72 -3.95 19.98
CA TRP A 563 8.58 -3.02 19.91
C TRP A 563 7.49 -3.38 20.93
N ALA A 564 7.10 -4.66 21.01
CA ALA A 564 6.13 -5.12 22.00
C ALA A 564 6.63 -4.89 23.44
N GLN A 565 7.91 -5.11 23.72
CA GLN A 565 8.51 -4.87 25.05
C GLN A 565 8.59 -3.39 25.44
N LEU A 566 8.66 -2.48 24.46
CA LEU A 566 8.62 -1.03 24.71
C LEU A 566 7.27 -0.61 25.34
N GLY A 567 6.21 -1.40 25.11
CA GLY A 567 4.84 -1.08 25.50
C GLY A 567 4.23 0.02 24.64
N ALA A 568 4.62 0.06 23.36
CA ALA A 568 4.03 0.93 22.35
C ALA A 568 2.74 0.30 21.78
N GLY A 569 2.02 1.05 20.95
CA GLY A 569 0.80 0.61 20.27
C GLY A 569 1.08 -0.12 18.95
N LEU A 570 0.18 0.07 17.99
CA LEU A 570 0.23 -0.56 16.66
C LEU A 570 1.61 -0.41 15.98
N PHE A 571 2.12 -1.51 15.43
CA PHE A 571 3.26 -1.52 14.52
C PHE A 571 2.82 -1.89 13.11
N THR A 572 3.01 -0.99 12.15
CA THR A 572 2.64 -1.22 10.75
C THR A 572 3.87 -1.63 9.93
N ALA A 573 3.84 -2.82 9.33
CA ALA A 573 4.87 -3.26 8.39
C ALA A 573 4.79 -2.45 7.07
N TYR A 574 5.94 -2.06 6.51
CA TYR A 574 5.99 -1.12 5.39
C TYR A 574 5.29 -1.56 4.10
N SER A 575 5.26 -2.85 3.78
CA SER A 575 4.55 -3.34 2.59
C SER A 575 4.29 -4.83 2.72
N GLY A 576 3.04 -5.24 2.49
CA GLY A 576 2.65 -6.64 2.48
C GLY A 576 3.27 -7.39 1.29
N ILE A 577 2.87 -7.03 0.07
CA ILE A 577 3.16 -7.80 -1.14
C ILE A 577 3.67 -6.87 -2.25
N SER A 578 4.91 -7.09 -2.70
CA SER A 578 5.45 -6.40 -3.89
C SER A 578 6.70 -7.10 -4.44
N SER A 579 6.90 -7.01 -5.75
CA SER A 579 8.12 -7.55 -6.38
C SER A 579 9.36 -6.77 -5.95
N PRO A 580 10.48 -7.46 -5.67
CA PRO A 580 11.74 -6.79 -5.40
C PRO A 580 12.31 -6.19 -6.70
N SER A 581 12.99 -5.08 -6.58
CA SER A 581 13.68 -4.41 -7.69
C SER A 581 15.02 -3.83 -7.22
N ARG A 582 15.75 -3.19 -8.14
CA ARG A 582 16.94 -2.39 -7.77
C ARG A 582 16.64 -1.29 -6.75
N TYR A 583 15.39 -0.84 -6.69
CA TYR A 583 14.94 0.19 -5.77
C TYR A 583 14.56 -0.35 -4.39
N GLY A 584 14.67 -1.66 -4.15
CA GLY A 584 14.43 -2.27 -2.84
C GLY A 584 13.59 -3.53 -2.91
N SER A 585 13.59 -4.27 -1.80
CA SER A 585 12.77 -5.46 -1.56
C SER A 585 11.73 -5.13 -0.49
N TRP A 586 10.77 -4.28 -0.85
CA TRP A 586 9.87 -3.65 0.10
C TRP A 586 8.81 -4.61 0.64
N GLY A 587 8.18 -5.40 -0.23
CA GLY A 587 7.19 -6.40 0.14
C GLY A 587 7.76 -7.46 1.07
N ALA A 588 7.00 -7.82 2.10
CA ALA A 588 7.30 -8.99 2.91
C ALA A 588 7.10 -10.29 2.12
N LEU A 589 6.15 -10.29 1.17
CA LEU A 589 5.99 -11.29 0.12
C LEU A 589 6.35 -10.70 -1.25
N ARG A 590 6.91 -11.54 -2.13
CA ARG A 590 7.24 -11.15 -3.51
C ARG A 590 6.03 -11.18 -4.44
N HIS A 591 5.09 -12.07 -4.16
CA HIS A 591 3.84 -12.29 -4.89
C HIS A 591 2.88 -13.12 -4.01
N LEU A 592 1.62 -13.27 -4.44
CA LEU A 592 0.58 -13.98 -3.69
C LEU A 592 0.90 -15.45 -3.33
N ASP A 593 1.74 -16.13 -4.11
CA ASP A 593 2.15 -17.52 -3.83
C ASP A 593 3.43 -17.65 -2.98
N ASP A 594 4.04 -16.54 -2.60
CA ASP A 594 5.31 -16.57 -1.89
C ASP A 594 5.15 -17.08 -0.45
N SER A 595 6.22 -17.68 0.07
CA SER A 595 6.39 -18.07 1.46
C SER A 595 7.86 -18.00 1.78
N ASN A 596 8.20 -17.22 2.80
CA ASN A 596 9.59 -16.94 3.15
C ASN A 596 9.73 -16.58 4.65
N PRO A 597 10.93 -16.71 5.23
CA PRO A 597 11.17 -16.46 6.65
C PRO A 597 10.84 -15.05 7.17
N ARG A 598 10.87 -14.02 6.31
CA ARG A 598 10.50 -12.65 6.70
C ARG A 598 8.99 -12.54 6.91
N TRP A 599 8.20 -13.11 5.99
CA TRP A 599 6.76 -13.20 6.15
C TRP A 599 6.36 -14.04 7.37
N ASP A 600 7.03 -15.18 7.55
CA ASP A 600 6.77 -16.07 8.70
C ASP A 600 6.98 -15.34 10.04
N ALA A 601 8.02 -14.50 10.14
CA ALA A 601 8.28 -13.69 11.33
C ALA A 601 7.18 -12.65 11.60
N LEU A 602 6.64 -12.01 10.56
CA LEU A 602 5.55 -11.05 10.67
C LEU A 602 4.25 -11.72 11.12
N VAL A 603 3.83 -12.81 10.47
CA VAL A 603 2.59 -13.52 10.83
C VAL A 603 2.69 -14.11 12.23
N ALA A 604 3.86 -14.67 12.61
CA ALA A 604 4.06 -15.19 13.96
C ALA A 604 3.96 -14.10 15.03
N ALA A 605 4.49 -12.90 14.79
CA ALA A 605 4.35 -11.78 15.70
C ALA A 605 2.91 -11.24 15.74
N ASN A 606 2.25 -11.15 14.58
CA ASN A 606 0.86 -10.70 14.46
C ASN A 606 -0.11 -11.59 15.24
N ALA A 607 0.13 -12.90 15.29
CA ALA A 607 -0.67 -13.86 16.06
C ALA A 607 -0.49 -13.76 17.59
N ILE A 608 0.46 -12.95 18.08
CA ILE A 608 0.62 -12.67 19.50
C ILE A 608 -0.28 -11.48 19.84
N ALA A 609 -1.14 -11.68 20.84
CA ALA A 609 -2.05 -10.66 21.37
C ALA A 609 -1.33 -9.32 21.60
N ALA A 610 -1.99 -8.23 21.18
CA ALA A 610 -1.41 -6.89 21.14
C ALA A 610 -0.91 -6.42 22.51
N GLY A 611 -1.72 -6.62 23.56
CA GLY A 611 -1.34 -6.30 24.93
C GLY A 611 -1.33 -4.80 25.29
N TRP A 612 -1.46 -3.88 24.33
CA TRP A 612 -1.71 -2.45 24.57
C TRP A 612 -3.20 -2.08 24.62
N GLU A 613 -4.07 -2.97 24.15
CA GLU A 613 -5.51 -2.74 24.07
C GLU A 613 -6.26 -4.08 24.21
N ASP A 614 -7.41 -4.05 24.87
CA ASP A 614 -8.33 -5.19 25.00
C ASP A 614 -9.58 -4.92 24.15
N ARG A 615 -9.85 -5.81 23.18
CA ARG A 615 -11.00 -5.73 22.27
C ARG A 615 -11.67 -7.09 22.17
N ASP A 616 -12.98 -7.07 21.93
CA ASP A 616 -13.73 -8.30 21.70
C ASP A 616 -13.18 -8.99 20.44
N PRO A 617 -12.73 -10.27 20.54
CA PRO A 617 -12.22 -11.01 19.39
C PRO A 617 -13.21 -11.10 18.23
N SER A 618 -14.52 -10.95 18.49
CA SER A 618 -15.53 -10.96 17.44
C SER A 618 -15.33 -9.84 16.41
N VAL A 619 -14.63 -8.76 16.78
CA VAL A 619 -14.42 -7.60 15.90
C VAL A 619 -13.39 -7.86 14.81
N PHE A 620 -12.49 -8.83 15.01
CA PHE A 620 -11.47 -9.22 14.04
C PHE A 620 -11.84 -10.53 13.32
N ARG A 621 -13.12 -10.91 13.36
CA ARG A 621 -13.59 -12.06 12.57
C ARG A 621 -13.67 -11.68 11.10
N ASN A 622 -13.46 -12.68 10.27
CA ASN A 622 -13.50 -12.56 8.82
C ASN A 622 -14.72 -13.27 8.28
N GLY A 623 -15.29 -12.73 7.20
CA GLY A 623 -16.25 -13.46 6.39
C GLY A 623 -15.62 -14.64 5.65
N VAL A 624 -16.48 -15.42 4.99
CA VAL A 624 -16.07 -16.60 4.22
C VAL A 624 -16.52 -16.50 2.77
N ILE A 625 -15.67 -17.02 1.89
CA ILE A 625 -16.03 -17.29 0.50
C ILE A 625 -16.35 -18.78 0.38
N ARG A 626 -17.59 -19.10 0.00
CA ARG A 626 -18.04 -20.48 -0.23
C ARG A 626 -18.53 -20.65 -1.65
N LEU A 627 -17.94 -21.62 -2.34
CA LEU A 627 -18.35 -22.05 -3.67
C LEU A 627 -19.08 -23.39 -3.54
N GLY A 628 -20.27 -23.49 -4.14
CA GLY A 628 -21.01 -24.73 -4.30
C GLY A 628 -20.46 -25.60 -5.43
N SER A 629 -21.33 -26.43 -6.00
CA SER A 629 -20.97 -27.48 -6.97
C SER A 629 -21.95 -27.52 -8.14
N ASP A 630 -22.06 -28.67 -8.82
CA ASP A 630 -23.04 -28.92 -9.87
C ASP A 630 -24.29 -29.66 -9.35
N HIS A 631 -24.52 -29.59 -8.03
CA HIS A 631 -25.58 -30.28 -7.31
C HIS A 631 -26.23 -29.35 -6.30
N GLY A 632 -27.56 -29.45 -6.16
CA GLY A 632 -28.28 -28.71 -5.13
C GLY A 632 -27.80 -29.05 -3.71
N GLU A 633 -27.36 -28.02 -3.00
CA GLU A 633 -26.77 -28.09 -1.67
C GLU A 633 -27.26 -26.95 -0.75
N THR A 634 -26.65 -26.84 0.43
CA THR A 634 -26.95 -25.75 1.36
C THR A 634 -25.66 -25.07 1.76
N LEU A 635 -25.51 -23.82 1.34
CA LEU A 635 -24.40 -22.95 1.73
C LEU A 635 -24.81 -22.12 2.93
N THR A 636 -24.01 -22.15 3.99
CA THR A 636 -24.26 -21.37 5.21
C THR A 636 -23.07 -20.47 5.49
N GLY A 637 -23.34 -19.18 5.62
CA GLY A 637 -22.37 -18.17 5.97
C GLY A 637 -22.05 -18.12 7.46
N THR A 638 -21.73 -16.93 7.92
CA THR A 638 -21.26 -16.50 9.23
C THR A 638 -21.96 -15.21 9.60
N PRO A 639 -21.73 -14.66 10.80
CA PRO A 639 -22.24 -13.33 11.14
C PRO A 639 -21.56 -12.16 10.39
N GLU A 640 -20.45 -12.40 9.68
CA GLU A 640 -19.64 -11.39 8.97
C GLU A 640 -19.92 -11.39 7.46
N GLU A 641 -19.38 -10.42 6.71
CA GLU A 641 -19.58 -10.27 5.25
C GLU A 641 -19.09 -11.48 4.42
N ASP A 642 -20.02 -12.29 3.93
CA ASP A 642 -19.71 -13.50 3.17
C ASP A 642 -19.99 -13.40 1.67
N ASP A 643 -19.25 -14.18 0.89
CA ASP A 643 -19.54 -14.47 -0.52
C ASP A 643 -20.00 -15.92 -0.66
N LEU A 644 -21.30 -16.15 -0.85
CA LEU A 644 -21.86 -17.48 -1.08
C LEU A 644 -22.29 -17.63 -2.54
N ILE A 645 -21.57 -18.47 -3.29
CA ILE A 645 -21.77 -18.68 -4.73
C ILE A 645 -22.21 -20.13 -4.93
N ALA A 646 -23.48 -20.38 -5.24
CA ALA A 646 -24.04 -21.73 -5.28
C ALA A 646 -23.66 -22.52 -6.53
N LEU A 647 -23.49 -21.83 -7.67
CA LEU A 647 -23.17 -22.39 -8.98
C LEU A 647 -24.38 -23.13 -9.61
N ASP A 648 -24.24 -24.38 -10.03
CA ASP A 648 -25.29 -25.11 -10.75
C ASP A 648 -26.08 -26.00 -9.76
N GLY A 649 -27.41 -25.96 -9.79
CA GLY A 649 -28.23 -26.78 -8.89
C GLY A 649 -29.39 -26.00 -8.30
N ASP A 650 -30.29 -26.68 -7.59
CA ASP A 650 -31.33 -26.01 -6.81
C ASP A 650 -30.80 -25.84 -5.38
N ASP A 651 -30.27 -24.67 -5.05
CA ASP A 651 -29.51 -24.44 -3.83
C ASP A 651 -30.28 -23.70 -2.73
N ILE A 652 -29.78 -23.83 -1.50
CA ILE A 652 -30.25 -23.06 -0.35
C ILE A 652 -29.09 -22.24 0.22
N LEU A 653 -29.20 -20.91 0.18
CA LEU A 653 -28.21 -20.01 0.75
C LEU A 653 -28.71 -19.44 2.09
N ILE A 654 -27.88 -19.51 3.13
CA ILE A 654 -28.20 -19.04 4.49
C ILE A 654 -27.09 -18.07 4.92
N PRO A 655 -27.28 -16.75 4.77
CA PRO A 655 -26.24 -15.74 5.05
C PRO A 655 -25.77 -15.74 6.52
N LEU A 656 -26.71 -15.56 7.46
CA LEU A 656 -26.49 -15.45 8.93
C LEU A 656 -26.03 -14.08 9.46
N GLY A 657 -25.72 -13.10 8.62
CA GLY A 657 -25.45 -11.73 9.08
C GLY A 657 -24.80 -10.86 8.00
N GLY A 658 -24.07 -9.83 8.44
CA GLY A 658 -23.15 -9.08 7.58
C GLY A 658 -23.73 -8.33 6.37
N GLY A 659 -22.80 -7.87 5.55
CA GLY A 659 -23.00 -7.32 4.21
C GLY A 659 -22.91 -8.37 3.09
N ASP A 660 -23.62 -9.49 3.24
CA ASP A 660 -23.44 -10.71 2.43
C ASP A 660 -23.81 -10.56 0.95
N ARG A 661 -23.07 -11.27 0.11
CA ARG A 661 -23.27 -11.35 -1.35
C ARG A 661 -23.56 -12.79 -1.74
N LEU A 662 -24.78 -12.99 -2.26
CA LEU A 662 -25.34 -14.30 -2.54
C LEU A 662 -25.58 -14.41 -4.04
N HIS A 663 -24.93 -15.37 -4.68
CA HIS A 663 -25.16 -15.73 -6.07
C HIS A 663 -25.73 -17.13 -6.14
N GLY A 664 -26.99 -17.29 -6.56
CA GLY A 664 -27.60 -18.61 -6.75
C GLY A 664 -26.93 -19.31 -7.92
N GLY A 665 -27.12 -18.78 -9.12
CA GLY A 665 -26.53 -19.37 -10.33
C GLY A 665 -27.62 -20.05 -11.16
N PRO A 666 -27.28 -21.03 -12.00
CA PRO A 666 -28.30 -21.77 -12.74
C PRO A 666 -29.06 -22.77 -11.88
N GLY A 667 -30.36 -22.50 -11.66
CA GLY A 667 -31.26 -23.42 -10.96
C GLY A 667 -32.51 -22.73 -10.43
N GLU A 668 -33.21 -23.38 -9.50
CA GLU A 668 -34.18 -22.71 -8.61
C GLU A 668 -33.59 -22.55 -7.21
N ASP A 669 -33.02 -21.38 -6.94
CA ASP A 669 -32.28 -21.08 -5.72
C ASP A 669 -33.12 -20.35 -4.67
N ILE A 670 -32.88 -20.70 -3.41
CA ILE A 670 -33.63 -20.18 -2.26
C ILE A 670 -32.67 -19.55 -1.25
N VAL A 671 -32.86 -18.27 -0.96
CA VAL A 671 -32.20 -17.59 0.17
C VAL A 671 -33.10 -17.66 1.40
N ARG A 672 -32.54 -18.01 2.56
CA ARG A 672 -33.28 -18.04 3.83
C ARG A 672 -32.83 -16.92 4.77
N LEU A 673 -33.70 -15.94 4.98
CA LEU A 673 -33.46 -14.80 5.86
C LEU A 673 -34.20 -14.95 7.21
N PRO A 674 -33.64 -14.39 8.30
CA PRO A 674 -34.33 -14.34 9.57
C PRO A 674 -35.53 -13.36 9.55
N GLY A 675 -36.38 -13.46 10.57
CA GLY A 675 -37.49 -12.52 10.77
C GLY A 675 -38.65 -12.70 9.80
N ALA A 676 -39.42 -11.63 9.61
CA ALA A 676 -40.54 -11.58 8.69
C ALA A 676 -40.22 -10.68 7.49
N LEU A 677 -40.91 -10.91 6.36
CA LEU A 677 -40.78 -10.08 5.16
C LEU A 677 -40.93 -8.57 5.45
N SER A 678 -41.76 -8.18 6.42
CA SER A 678 -41.99 -6.78 6.81
C SER A 678 -40.78 -6.09 7.46
N ASP A 679 -39.78 -6.86 7.89
CA ASP A 679 -38.60 -6.34 8.55
C ASP A 679 -37.53 -5.88 7.54
N TRP A 680 -37.70 -6.26 6.27
CA TRP A 680 -36.73 -6.06 5.20
C TRP A 680 -37.23 -5.04 4.18
N THR A 681 -36.33 -4.16 3.75
CA THR A 681 -36.57 -3.24 2.63
C THR A 681 -35.90 -3.79 1.38
N LYS A 682 -36.65 -3.88 0.27
CA LYS A 682 -36.12 -4.27 -1.05
C LYS A 682 -35.70 -3.03 -1.84
N ALA A 683 -34.51 -3.06 -2.39
CA ALA A 683 -33.95 -2.11 -3.34
C ALA A 683 -33.26 -2.85 -4.50
N SER A 684 -32.75 -2.10 -5.46
CA SER A 684 -31.93 -2.58 -6.58
C SER A 684 -30.74 -1.64 -6.73
N ASP A 685 -29.55 -2.20 -6.93
CA ASP A 685 -28.35 -1.44 -7.31
C ASP A 685 -28.15 -1.43 -8.85
N GLY A 686 -29.14 -1.94 -9.59
CA GLY A 686 -29.10 -2.10 -11.05
C GLY A 686 -28.53 -3.44 -11.52
N LEU A 687 -27.75 -4.13 -10.68
CA LEU A 687 -27.12 -5.41 -10.99
C LEU A 687 -27.69 -6.56 -10.15
N ALA A 688 -28.15 -6.27 -8.95
CA ALA A 688 -28.67 -7.23 -7.99
C ALA A 688 -29.90 -6.68 -7.25
N THR A 689 -30.69 -7.58 -6.69
CA THR A 689 -31.66 -7.21 -5.66
C THR A 689 -30.93 -7.02 -4.34
N VAL A 690 -31.18 -5.91 -3.65
CA VAL A 690 -30.60 -5.62 -2.33
C VAL A 690 -31.70 -5.67 -1.28
N LEU A 691 -31.51 -6.47 -0.24
CA LEU A 691 -32.40 -6.55 0.92
C LEU A 691 -31.69 -5.95 2.13
N GLN A 692 -32.36 -5.07 2.86
CA GLN A 692 -31.77 -4.41 4.03
C GLN A 692 -32.64 -4.53 5.27
N GLN A 693 -32.02 -4.86 6.41
CA GLN A 693 -32.61 -4.83 7.75
C GLN A 693 -31.68 -4.09 8.72
N GLY A 694 -32.01 -2.85 9.06
CA GLY A 694 -31.11 -2.03 9.88
C GLY A 694 -29.78 -1.78 9.16
N THR A 695 -28.68 -2.28 9.72
CA THR A 695 -27.33 -2.22 9.13
C THR A 695 -26.99 -3.45 8.29
N GLU A 696 -27.76 -4.54 8.39
CA GLU A 696 -27.54 -5.75 7.60
C GLU A 696 -28.00 -5.52 6.16
N ILE A 697 -27.15 -5.88 5.19
CA ILE A 697 -27.39 -5.71 3.75
C ILE A 697 -27.09 -7.04 3.07
N VAL A 698 -28.08 -7.63 2.40
CA VAL A 698 -27.91 -8.87 1.64
C VAL A 698 -28.13 -8.58 0.16
N ARG A 699 -27.11 -8.83 -0.65
CA ARG A 699 -27.12 -8.64 -2.10
C ARG A 699 -27.37 -9.96 -2.82
N LEU A 700 -28.36 -9.99 -3.70
CA LEU A 700 -28.86 -11.19 -4.37
C LEU A 700 -28.69 -11.11 -5.88
N THR A 701 -27.90 -12.02 -6.44
CA THR A 701 -27.73 -12.21 -7.88
C THR A 701 -28.20 -13.61 -8.29
N ALA A 702 -28.99 -13.72 -9.36
CA ALA A 702 -29.47 -15.01 -9.88
C ALA A 702 -30.08 -15.90 -8.78
N VAL A 703 -31.04 -15.35 -8.03
CA VAL A 703 -31.80 -16.05 -7.00
C VAL A 703 -33.29 -15.90 -7.33
N GLU A 704 -34.05 -16.98 -7.21
CA GLU A 704 -35.47 -17.01 -7.58
C GLU A 704 -36.37 -16.69 -6.39
N VAL A 705 -36.02 -17.15 -5.18
CA VAL A 705 -36.90 -17.08 -4.01
C VAL A 705 -36.15 -16.67 -2.74
N VAL A 706 -36.77 -15.81 -1.94
CA VAL A 706 -36.36 -15.55 -0.56
C VAL A 706 -37.43 -16.06 0.40
N GLU A 707 -37.05 -16.91 1.36
CA GLU A 707 -37.91 -17.49 2.39
C GLU A 707 -37.58 -16.89 3.78
N PHE A 708 -38.58 -16.33 4.44
CA PHE A 708 -38.42 -15.67 5.75
C PHE A 708 -38.79 -16.63 6.88
N GLN A 709 -37.80 -17.03 7.69
CA GLN A 709 -37.95 -18.11 8.67
C GLN A 709 -38.94 -17.80 9.81
N GLY A 710 -39.19 -16.51 10.11
CA GLY A 710 -40.08 -16.09 11.19
C GLY A 710 -41.57 -16.09 10.83
N SER A 711 -41.92 -15.95 9.55
CA SER A 711 -43.31 -15.92 9.07
C SER A 711 -43.68 -17.07 8.12
N GLY A 712 -42.69 -17.71 7.48
CA GLY A 712 -42.88 -18.65 6.38
C GLY A 712 -43.31 -17.98 5.08
N ASP A 713 -43.26 -16.64 5.02
CA ASP A 713 -43.54 -15.89 3.81
C ASP A 713 -42.43 -16.11 2.77
N ARG A 714 -42.81 -16.01 1.50
CA ARG A 714 -41.89 -16.10 0.37
C ARG A 714 -41.99 -14.86 -0.49
N MET A 715 -40.83 -14.34 -0.88
CA MET A 715 -40.71 -13.30 -1.90
C MET A 715 -40.15 -13.94 -3.16
N ILE A 716 -40.84 -13.80 -4.28
CA ILE A 716 -40.30 -14.17 -5.59
C ILE A 716 -39.46 -13.00 -6.10
N ILE A 717 -38.23 -13.28 -6.51
CA ILE A 717 -37.32 -12.29 -7.06
C ILE A 717 -37.51 -12.28 -8.57
N THR A 718 -38.17 -11.25 -9.09
CA THR A 718 -38.38 -11.07 -10.53
C THR A 718 -37.34 -10.10 -11.10
N GLY A 719 -36.06 -10.48 -11.05
CA GLY A 719 -34.95 -9.62 -11.50
C GLY A 719 -34.82 -8.28 -10.74
N PRO A 720 -33.81 -7.45 -11.07
CA PRO A 720 -33.70 -6.09 -10.54
C PRO A 720 -34.84 -5.23 -11.11
N ASP A 721 -35.75 -4.76 -10.25
CA ASP A 721 -36.85 -3.84 -10.59
C ASP A 721 -36.34 -2.40 -10.81
#